data_AF-A0A6N4TLN3-F1
#
_entry.id   AF-A0A6N4TLN3-F1
#
_cell.length_a   1.000
_cell.length_b   1.000
_cell.length_c   1.000
_cell.angle_alpha   90.00
_cell.angle_beta   90.00
_cell.angle_gamma   90.00
#
_symmetry.space_group_name_H-M   'P 1'
#
loop_
_entity.id
_entity.type
_entity.pdbx_description
1 polymer ?
#
loop_
_entity_poly.entity_id
_entity_poly.type
_entity_poly.pdbx_seq_one_letter_code
_entity_poly.pdbx_strand_id
1 'polypeptide(L)'
;MEFKYHVSGMHCAACSAAVERILKKQEGIETAQVNLVMEEVLIQAEEENFDAWKEAVSKGGFELEKLQDKKDVSYHKKVVCDILGMQCAACSAGIEKVLKRTEGILDVSVNLLLNQAEIEYDQTKIKLEEIFQVIQKGGFDARIHQEQQQEETKKKDYENVHIYGTLIVAFLLLYIGMSHMLGSFELPLPNIISYKTNPFNFAFIQFVLATIIAISGWKFYYRGIRSLLHGAANMDTLVAIGTGSAYIYSVFSLFSIANGNVHAVHSLYFEGAGVVIALVQFGKHLEAISKKKSTGAIQALLQLRPKTATLFKNGKEMEISVDEVVVGDVLVVKAGEHIAVDGIVVEGESNVDESMLSGESMPVKKGVQDEVHQGTMNLDGRLLMRCSVDNEDTTLSKIIRMVEDAQSKKAPIARIADRISMYFVPIVMGIAFVSALIWYFIQKDVSFSLTIFVSVLVIACPCALGLATPTAIMVGTGKAAQLGIFIKSGEALEIASHIDCVVFDKTGTITIGKPLVTDVFAQDKQQVLAYAAALEQGSVHPLATAILQKAEEEHILAPSLSNIQTVNGKGVYAQLSEKKLMAGNRRMMEEEGLDVSMYLEAEKACQEAGKSVVWVSYDQQVIGMLAIADKIKDHVRDVVESLTKSGKEVYMISGDHTRTATAIAKQAGITNVIAEVLPQDKAEEVKRLQKLGKKVAMVGDGINDAIALTQSEVGIAIGSGSDVAIESADIVLMKEDIRDVETALRLSHSVLRNIKQNLFWAFFYNTIGIPVAAGILYPIFHILLSPVFAGAAMAFSSVSVVSNALRLRNFK
;
A
#
# COMPACT_ATOMS: atom_id res chain seq x y z
N MET A 1 -43.66 -17.27 -19.63
CA MET A 1 -42.46 -17.74 -18.91
C MET A 1 -41.40 -16.66 -18.98
N GLU A 2 -40.56 -16.51 -17.96
CA GLU A 2 -39.45 -15.55 -17.97
C GLU A 2 -38.15 -16.26 -18.36
N PHE A 3 -37.44 -15.70 -19.32
CA PHE A 3 -36.16 -16.19 -19.81
C PHE A 3 -35.12 -15.08 -19.70
N LYS A 4 -33.97 -15.40 -19.11
CA LYS A 4 -32.89 -14.44 -18.89
C LYS A 4 -31.69 -14.82 -19.76
N TYR A 5 -31.13 -13.84 -20.47
CA TYR A 5 -30.01 -14.03 -21.40
C TYR A 5 -28.99 -12.91 -21.29
N HIS A 6 -27.76 -13.18 -21.71
CA HIS A 6 -26.71 -12.17 -21.81
C HIS A 6 -26.73 -11.54 -23.20
N VAL A 7 -26.54 -10.21 -23.28
CA VAL A 7 -26.49 -9.46 -24.53
C VAL A 7 -25.19 -8.65 -24.59
N SER A 8 -24.30 -8.98 -25.52
CA SER A 8 -23.04 -8.27 -25.74
C SER A 8 -23.14 -7.30 -26.93
N GLY A 9 -22.27 -6.27 -26.92
CA GLY A 9 -22.22 -5.23 -27.95
C GLY A 9 -23.03 -3.96 -27.63
N MET A 10 -23.57 -3.83 -26.42
CA MET A 10 -24.28 -2.64 -25.97
C MET A 10 -23.34 -1.69 -25.20
N HIS A 11 -23.23 -0.43 -25.63
CA HIS A 11 -22.32 0.54 -25.00
C HIS A 11 -23.03 1.79 -24.45
N CYS A 12 -24.35 1.88 -24.62
CA CYS A 12 -25.13 3.03 -24.15
C CYS A 12 -26.62 2.70 -24.05
N ALA A 13 -27.41 3.60 -23.43
CA ALA A 13 -28.86 3.47 -23.31
C ALA A 13 -29.60 3.38 -24.66
N ALA A 14 -29.02 3.93 -25.74
CA ALA A 14 -29.59 3.77 -27.08
C ALA A 14 -29.41 2.34 -27.64
N CYS A 15 -28.33 1.64 -27.26
CA CYS A 15 -28.11 0.24 -27.61
C CYS A 15 -29.12 -0.67 -26.89
N SER A 16 -29.32 -0.48 -25.58
CA SER A 16 -30.31 -1.27 -24.82
C SER A 16 -31.73 -1.09 -25.37
N ALA A 17 -32.15 0.15 -25.64
CA ALA A 17 -33.44 0.44 -26.25
C ALA A 17 -33.58 -0.10 -27.69
N ALA A 18 -32.47 -0.32 -28.40
CA ALA A 18 -32.50 -0.98 -29.72
C ALA A 18 -32.75 -2.49 -29.58
N VAL A 19 -32.06 -3.14 -28.65
CA VAL A 19 -32.23 -4.58 -28.35
C VAL A 19 -33.65 -4.88 -27.87
N GLU A 20 -34.20 -4.08 -26.95
CA GLU A 20 -35.59 -4.23 -26.48
C GLU A 20 -36.60 -4.15 -27.63
N ARG A 21 -36.42 -3.19 -28.56
CA ARG A 21 -37.28 -3.04 -29.74
C ARG A 21 -37.16 -4.18 -30.74
N ILE A 22 -35.98 -4.77 -30.89
CA ILE A 22 -35.75 -5.92 -31.78
C ILE A 22 -36.46 -7.16 -31.23
N LEU A 23 -36.33 -7.40 -29.92
CA LEU A 23 -36.94 -8.54 -29.25
C LEU A 23 -38.45 -8.41 -29.16
N LYS A 24 -38.99 -7.22 -28.85
CA LYS A 24 -40.45 -6.98 -28.79
C LYS A 24 -41.18 -7.16 -30.14
N LYS A 25 -40.44 -7.22 -31.26
CA LYS A 25 -41.00 -7.49 -32.60
C LYS A 25 -41.09 -8.98 -32.93
N GLN A 26 -40.52 -9.87 -32.12
CA GLN A 26 -40.59 -11.31 -32.35
C GLN A 26 -41.95 -11.86 -31.88
N GLU A 27 -42.49 -12.81 -32.63
CA GLU A 27 -43.76 -13.46 -32.26
C GLU A 27 -43.62 -14.23 -30.94
N GLY A 28 -44.60 -14.09 -30.06
CA GLY A 28 -44.65 -14.77 -28.76
C GLY A 28 -43.92 -14.07 -27.60
N ILE A 29 -43.28 -12.90 -27.81
CA ILE A 29 -42.69 -12.07 -26.73
C ILE A 29 -43.71 -11.04 -26.24
N GLU A 30 -44.05 -11.08 -24.95
CA GLU A 30 -44.91 -10.09 -24.27
C GLU A 30 -44.10 -8.85 -23.85
N THR A 31 -42.95 -9.08 -23.20
CA THR A 31 -42.05 -8.02 -22.75
C THR A 31 -40.58 -8.41 -22.92
N ALA A 32 -39.73 -7.41 -23.17
CA ALA A 32 -38.28 -7.53 -23.18
C ALA A 32 -37.69 -6.30 -22.49
N GLN A 33 -36.92 -6.50 -21.43
CA GLN A 33 -36.27 -5.44 -20.66
C GLN A 33 -34.77 -5.71 -20.56
N VAL A 34 -33.96 -4.71 -20.90
CA VAL A 34 -32.50 -4.81 -20.89
C VAL A 34 -31.93 -4.07 -19.70
N ASN A 35 -31.12 -4.76 -18.90
CA ASN A 35 -30.24 -4.15 -17.92
C ASN A 35 -28.88 -3.89 -18.56
N LEU A 36 -28.62 -2.63 -18.91
CA LEU A 36 -27.36 -2.22 -19.57
C LEU A 36 -26.14 -2.46 -18.68
N VAL A 37 -26.26 -2.32 -17.36
CA VAL A 37 -25.13 -2.46 -16.43
C VAL A 37 -24.70 -3.93 -16.32
N MET A 38 -25.67 -4.84 -16.32
CA MET A 38 -25.43 -6.28 -16.22
C MET A 38 -25.24 -6.95 -17.59
N GLU A 39 -25.42 -6.20 -18.70
CA GLU A 39 -25.44 -6.72 -20.06
C GLU A 39 -26.43 -7.90 -20.20
N GLU A 40 -27.60 -7.78 -19.59
CA GLU A 40 -28.60 -8.85 -19.53
C GLU A 40 -29.93 -8.39 -20.12
N VAL A 41 -30.68 -9.33 -20.69
CA VAL A 41 -32.06 -9.13 -21.10
C VAL A 41 -32.97 -10.14 -20.43
N LEU A 42 -34.09 -9.64 -19.89
CA LEU A 42 -35.20 -10.43 -19.40
C LEU A 42 -36.30 -10.44 -20.47
N ILE A 43 -36.68 -11.62 -20.94
CA ILE A 43 -37.69 -11.83 -21.98
C ILE A 43 -38.85 -12.60 -21.36
N GLN A 44 -40.07 -12.05 -21.44
CA GLN A 44 -41.29 -12.76 -21.11
C GLN A 44 -41.95 -13.28 -22.39
N ALA A 45 -42.08 -14.60 -22.53
CA ALA A 45 -42.65 -15.24 -23.72
C ALA A 45 -43.45 -16.51 -23.37
N GLU A 46 -44.37 -16.91 -24.24
CA GLU A 46 -45.17 -18.14 -24.07
C GLU A 46 -44.30 -19.41 -24.14
N GLU A 47 -43.33 -19.45 -25.07
CA GLU A 47 -42.37 -20.56 -25.26
C GLU A 47 -40.94 -20.04 -25.46
N GLU A 48 -39.93 -20.83 -25.08
CA GLU A 48 -38.51 -20.48 -25.29
C GLU A 48 -38.12 -20.67 -26.76
N ASN A 49 -37.80 -19.59 -27.47
CA ASN A 49 -37.31 -19.65 -28.86
C ASN A 49 -35.97 -18.92 -29.03
N PHE A 50 -34.96 -19.41 -28.30
CA PHE A 50 -33.64 -18.78 -28.21
C PHE A 50 -32.96 -18.58 -29.58
N ASP A 51 -33.04 -19.55 -30.49
CA ASP A 51 -32.36 -19.46 -31.79
C ASP A 51 -32.92 -18.33 -32.66
N ALA A 52 -34.24 -18.14 -32.66
CA ALA A 52 -34.88 -17.03 -33.37
C ALA A 52 -34.53 -15.67 -32.75
N TRP A 53 -34.50 -15.58 -31.42
CA TRP A 53 -34.12 -14.36 -30.70
C TRP A 53 -32.67 -13.99 -30.94
N LYS A 54 -31.77 -14.99 -30.94
CA LYS A 54 -30.35 -14.81 -31.23
C LYS A 54 -30.12 -14.29 -32.64
N GLU A 55 -30.82 -14.84 -33.64
CA GLU A 55 -30.72 -14.38 -35.02
C GLU A 55 -31.24 -12.93 -35.17
N ALA A 56 -32.35 -12.59 -34.51
CA ALA A 56 -32.91 -11.24 -34.55
C ALA A 56 -31.98 -10.18 -33.93
N VAL A 57 -31.41 -10.49 -32.76
CA VAL A 57 -30.47 -9.61 -32.05
C VAL A 57 -29.16 -9.47 -32.83
N SER A 58 -28.67 -10.55 -33.46
CA SER A 58 -27.50 -10.53 -34.33
C SER A 58 -27.66 -9.65 -35.58
N LYS A 59 -28.85 -9.64 -36.20
CA LYS A 59 -29.17 -8.70 -37.29
C LYS A 59 -29.12 -7.22 -36.85
N GLY A 60 -29.29 -6.96 -35.55
CA GLY A 60 -29.16 -5.64 -34.95
C GLY A 60 -27.73 -5.22 -34.63
N GLY A 61 -26.74 -6.10 -34.82
CA GLY A 61 -25.33 -5.87 -34.46
C GLY A 61 -24.98 -6.20 -33.00
N PHE A 62 -25.82 -6.98 -32.32
CA PHE A 62 -25.63 -7.40 -30.93
C PHE A 62 -25.56 -8.93 -30.84
N GLU A 63 -24.99 -9.50 -29.79
CA GLU A 63 -24.90 -10.95 -29.61
C GLU A 63 -25.75 -11.39 -28.41
N LEU A 64 -26.58 -12.44 -28.57
CA LEU A 64 -27.44 -12.99 -27.51
C LEU A 64 -26.92 -14.39 -27.11
N GLU A 65 -26.65 -14.60 -25.83
CA GLU A 65 -26.07 -15.83 -25.29
C GLU A 65 -26.92 -16.42 -24.17
N LYS A 66 -27.03 -17.77 -24.11
CA LYS A 66 -27.69 -18.45 -23.00
C LYS A 66 -26.89 -18.20 -21.72
N LEU A 67 -27.58 -17.87 -20.62
CA LEU A 67 -27.01 -17.94 -19.28
C LEU A 67 -26.81 -19.41 -18.91
N GLN A 68 -25.80 -20.05 -19.51
CA GLN A 68 -25.22 -21.28 -18.96
C GLN A 68 -24.30 -20.84 -17.84
N ASP A 69 -24.58 -21.33 -16.62
CA ASP A 69 -23.78 -21.22 -15.39
C ASP A 69 -22.53 -20.34 -15.54
N LYS A 70 -22.72 -19.01 -15.54
CA LYS A 70 -21.67 -18.07 -15.16
C LYS A 70 -21.41 -18.29 -13.67
N LYS A 71 -20.66 -19.35 -13.37
CA LYS A 71 -19.62 -19.25 -12.36
C LYS A 71 -18.63 -18.23 -12.89
N ASP A 72 -18.87 -16.96 -12.60
CA ASP A 72 -17.78 -16.00 -12.43
C ASP A 72 -17.02 -16.37 -11.15
N VAL A 73 -16.34 -17.52 -11.19
CA VAL A 73 -15.40 -17.98 -10.17
C VAL A 73 -14.11 -18.42 -10.89
N SER A 74 -13.18 -17.47 -10.97
CA SER A 74 -11.72 -17.64 -10.96
C SER A 74 -11.05 -18.51 -12.05
N TYR A 75 -11.12 -18.12 -13.33
CA TYR A 75 -9.99 -18.48 -14.22
C TYR A 75 -8.75 -17.64 -13.89
N HIS A 76 -8.97 -16.42 -13.39
CA HIS A 76 -7.90 -15.56 -12.88
C HIS A 76 -7.54 -16.01 -11.46
N LYS A 77 -6.31 -16.49 -11.29
CA LYS A 77 -5.77 -16.79 -9.96
C LYS A 77 -4.68 -15.79 -9.63
N LYS A 78 -4.75 -15.28 -8.41
CA LYS A 78 -3.62 -14.60 -7.77
C LYS A 78 -2.84 -15.63 -6.97
N VAL A 79 -1.52 -15.65 -7.14
CA VAL A 79 -0.62 -16.49 -6.36
C VAL A 79 0.57 -15.67 -5.91
N VAL A 80 0.95 -15.81 -4.64
CA VAL A 80 2.19 -15.26 -4.11
C VAL A 80 3.24 -16.37 -4.10
N CYS A 81 4.40 -16.09 -4.70
CA CYS A 81 5.50 -17.03 -4.82
C CYS A 81 6.76 -16.44 -4.18
N ASP A 82 7.45 -17.21 -3.34
CA ASP A 82 8.81 -16.87 -2.91
C ASP A 82 9.77 -17.09 -4.07
N ILE A 83 10.53 -16.06 -4.41
CA ILE A 83 11.55 -16.07 -5.46
C ILE A 83 12.94 -16.14 -4.82
N LEU A 84 13.61 -17.26 -5.00
CA LEU A 84 14.94 -17.52 -4.47
C LEU A 84 16.02 -16.91 -5.37
N GLY A 85 16.92 -16.13 -4.76
CA GLY A 85 18.11 -15.58 -5.43
C GLY A 85 17.92 -14.18 -6.03
N MET A 86 16.79 -13.53 -5.80
CA MET A 86 16.59 -12.13 -6.15
C MET A 86 17.41 -11.21 -5.21
N GLN A 87 18.25 -10.35 -5.78
CA GLN A 87 19.26 -9.61 -5.01
C GLN A 87 19.45 -8.15 -5.44
N CYS A 88 18.80 -7.69 -6.50
CA CYS A 88 18.86 -6.28 -6.92
C CYS A 88 17.63 -5.89 -7.75
N ALA A 89 17.44 -4.58 -7.97
CA ALA A 89 16.36 -4.04 -8.81
C ALA A 89 16.38 -4.59 -10.24
N ALA A 90 17.57 -4.83 -10.82
CA ALA A 90 17.65 -5.44 -12.14
C ALA A 90 17.11 -6.89 -12.16
N CYS A 91 17.24 -7.63 -11.06
CA CYS A 91 16.67 -8.97 -10.95
C CYS A 91 15.15 -8.92 -10.88
N SER A 92 14.58 -8.05 -10.03
CA SER A 92 13.12 -7.91 -9.92
C SER A 92 12.51 -7.44 -11.23
N ALA A 93 13.05 -6.38 -11.83
CA ALA A 93 12.60 -5.86 -13.12
C ALA A 93 12.77 -6.87 -14.27
N GLY A 94 13.84 -7.68 -14.23
CA GLY A 94 14.07 -8.76 -15.20
C GLY A 94 12.98 -9.82 -15.15
N ILE A 95 12.67 -10.34 -13.97
CA ILE A 95 11.61 -11.34 -13.75
C ILE A 95 10.25 -10.77 -14.15
N GLU A 96 9.95 -9.55 -13.71
CA GLU A 96 8.68 -8.87 -14.01
C GLU A 96 8.47 -8.73 -15.52
N LYS A 97 9.52 -8.33 -16.26
CA LYS A 97 9.50 -8.20 -17.72
C LYS A 97 9.33 -9.53 -18.44
N VAL A 98 9.96 -10.59 -17.94
CA VAL A 98 9.84 -11.94 -18.51
C VAL A 98 8.43 -12.49 -18.30
N LEU A 99 7.89 -12.37 -17.07
CA LEU A 99 6.55 -12.83 -16.75
C LEU A 99 5.47 -12.02 -17.49
N LYS A 100 5.56 -10.69 -17.55
CA LYS A 100 4.60 -9.85 -18.30
C LYS A 100 4.57 -10.10 -19.81
N ARG A 101 5.61 -10.71 -20.37
CA ARG A 101 5.66 -11.11 -21.79
C ARG A 101 5.12 -12.52 -22.04
N THR A 102 4.85 -13.27 -20.98
CA THR A 102 4.39 -14.64 -21.05
C THR A 102 2.87 -14.63 -21.25
N GLU A 103 2.40 -15.32 -22.29
CA GLU A 103 0.97 -15.44 -22.56
C GLU A 103 0.26 -16.16 -21.40
N GLY A 104 -0.88 -15.62 -20.97
CA GLY A 104 -1.63 -16.11 -19.82
C GLY A 104 -1.33 -15.41 -18.49
N ILE A 105 -0.30 -14.56 -18.40
CA ILE A 105 -0.09 -13.68 -17.24
C ILE A 105 -0.80 -12.34 -17.45
N LEU A 106 -1.62 -11.94 -16.48
CA LEU A 106 -2.45 -10.73 -16.53
C LEU A 106 -1.74 -9.55 -15.88
N ASP A 107 -1.28 -9.74 -14.65
CA ASP A 107 -0.42 -8.79 -13.95
C ASP A 107 0.61 -9.50 -13.09
N VAL A 108 1.71 -8.80 -12.85
CA VAL A 108 2.82 -9.28 -12.03
C VAL A 108 3.44 -8.11 -11.30
N SER A 109 3.61 -8.28 -9.99
CA SER A 109 4.36 -7.37 -9.14
C SER A 109 5.41 -8.11 -8.34
N VAL A 110 6.65 -7.65 -8.39
CA VAL A 110 7.77 -8.30 -7.71
C VAL A 110 8.27 -7.43 -6.57
N ASN A 111 8.17 -7.95 -5.35
CA ASN A 111 8.67 -7.32 -4.13
C ASN A 111 10.06 -7.85 -3.76
N LEU A 112 11.09 -7.05 -4.06
CA LEU A 112 12.48 -7.38 -3.74
C LEU A 112 12.73 -7.48 -2.22
N LEU A 113 11.97 -6.77 -1.38
CA LEU A 113 12.14 -6.86 0.07
C LEU A 113 11.59 -8.16 0.64
N LEU A 114 10.45 -8.63 0.16
CA LEU A 114 9.92 -9.90 0.65
C LEU A 114 10.52 -11.10 -0.09
N ASN A 115 11.29 -10.86 -1.16
CA ASN A 115 11.69 -11.90 -2.12
C ASN A 115 10.47 -12.63 -2.65
N GLN A 116 9.40 -11.90 -2.94
CA GLN A 116 8.13 -12.47 -3.38
C GLN A 116 7.71 -11.88 -4.72
N ALA A 117 7.02 -12.68 -5.51
CA ALA A 117 6.31 -12.25 -6.69
C ALA A 117 4.83 -12.55 -6.51
N GLU A 118 4.00 -11.53 -6.65
CA GLU A 118 2.56 -11.67 -6.77
C GLU A 118 2.21 -11.76 -8.25
N ILE A 119 1.58 -12.86 -8.64
CA ILE A 119 1.33 -13.22 -10.03
C ILE A 119 -0.17 -13.44 -10.20
N GLU A 120 -0.79 -12.63 -11.06
CA GLU A 120 -2.15 -12.83 -11.53
C GLU A 120 -2.12 -13.49 -12.91
N TYR A 121 -2.73 -14.65 -13.05
CA TYR A 121 -2.68 -15.44 -14.28
C TYR A 121 -3.99 -16.15 -14.59
N ASP A 122 -4.22 -16.38 -15.88
CA ASP A 122 -5.32 -17.15 -16.43
C ASP A 122 -4.96 -18.64 -16.47
N GLN A 123 -5.59 -19.42 -15.59
CA GLN A 123 -5.38 -20.86 -15.45
C GLN A 123 -5.73 -21.67 -16.70
N THR A 124 -6.49 -21.10 -17.64
CA THR A 124 -6.80 -21.77 -18.92
C THR A 124 -5.65 -21.70 -19.93
N LYS A 125 -4.77 -20.69 -19.78
CA LYS A 125 -3.68 -20.40 -20.71
C LYS A 125 -2.32 -20.83 -20.20
N ILE A 126 -2.09 -20.74 -18.89
CA ILE A 126 -0.80 -21.09 -18.29
C ILE A 126 -0.97 -21.77 -16.93
N LYS A 127 -0.20 -22.84 -16.71
CA LYS A 127 -0.15 -23.54 -15.42
C LYS A 127 0.96 -23.00 -14.53
N LEU A 128 0.79 -23.15 -13.22
CA LEU A 128 1.79 -22.70 -12.24
C LEU A 128 3.19 -23.29 -12.45
N GLU A 129 3.26 -24.55 -12.89
CA GLU A 129 4.54 -25.23 -13.21
C GLU A 129 5.26 -24.55 -14.39
N GLU A 130 4.52 -24.08 -15.39
CA GLU A 130 5.06 -23.36 -16.53
C GLU A 130 5.56 -21.97 -16.11
N ILE A 131 4.85 -21.30 -15.20
CA ILE A 131 5.30 -20.05 -14.58
C ILE A 131 6.64 -20.28 -13.86
N PHE A 132 6.79 -21.36 -13.09
CA PHE A 132 8.06 -21.68 -12.43
C PHE A 132 9.18 -21.99 -13.43
N GLN A 133 8.88 -22.66 -14.54
CA GLN A 133 9.87 -22.86 -15.60
C GLN A 133 10.30 -21.55 -16.27
N VAL A 134 9.38 -20.60 -16.46
CA VAL A 134 9.70 -19.26 -16.97
C VAL A 134 10.63 -18.51 -16.01
N ILE A 135 10.36 -18.58 -14.70
CA ILE A 135 11.23 -17.99 -13.67
C ILE A 135 12.62 -18.66 -13.65
N GLN A 136 12.68 -19.99 -13.77
CA GLN A 136 13.92 -20.75 -13.91
C GLN A 136 14.71 -20.39 -15.16
N LYS A 137 14.05 -20.21 -16.31
CA LYS A 137 14.69 -19.70 -17.54
C LYS A 137 15.27 -18.30 -17.32
N GLY A 138 14.63 -17.46 -16.50
CA GLY A 138 15.17 -16.17 -16.05
C GLY A 138 16.38 -16.26 -15.11
N GLY A 139 16.74 -17.46 -14.64
CA GLY A 139 17.89 -17.70 -13.76
C GLY A 139 17.57 -17.68 -12.26
N PHE A 140 16.29 -17.77 -11.89
CA PHE A 140 15.82 -17.75 -10.50
C PHE A 140 15.00 -19.00 -10.17
N ASP A 141 14.91 -19.38 -8.90
CA ASP A 141 14.01 -20.46 -8.47
C ASP A 141 12.78 -19.86 -7.77
N ALA A 142 11.64 -20.55 -7.82
CA ALA A 142 10.40 -20.09 -7.20
C ALA A 142 9.67 -21.24 -6.48
N ARG A 143 8.96 -20.90 -5.41
CA ARG A 143 8.03 -21.79 -4.69
C ARG A 143 6.78 -21.05 -4.27
N ILE A 144 5.67 -21.75 -4.06
CA ILE A 144 4.44 -21.15 -3.52
C ILE A 144 4.73 -20.62 -2.11
N HIS A 145 4.26 -19.41 -1.82
CA HIS A 145 4.32 -18.85 -0.48
C HIS A 145 3.35 -19.61 0.44
N GLN A 146 3.85 -20.15 1.55
CA GLN A 146 3.04 -20.79 2.59
C GLN A 146 3.40 -20.16 3.95
N GLU A 147 2.39 -19.79 4.74
CA GLU A 147 2.52 -19.10 6.04
C GLU A 147 3.14 -19.95 7.17
N GLN A 148 3.69 -21.15 6.88
CA GLN A 148 4.32 -21.98 7.92
C GLN A 148 5.70 -21.45 8.34
N GLN A 149 5.68 -20.49 9.27
CA GLN A 149 6.81 -20.17 10.14
C GLN A 149 6.95 -21.25 11.22
N GLN A 150 7.82 -22.26 11.01
CA GLN A 150 8.55 -22.86 12.15
C GLN A 150 9.83 -23.65 11.90
N GLU A 151 10.29 -23.92 10.66
CA GLU A 151 11.52 -24.73 10.47
C GLU A 151 12.83 -23.97 10.17
N GLU A 152 12.80 -22.64 9.95
CA GLU A 152 14.02 -21.94 9.49
C GLU A 152 15.06 -21.59 10.56
N THR A 153 14.77 -21.79 11.85
CA THR A 153 15.65 -21.28 12.92
C THR A 153 16.97 -22.06 13.04
N LYS A 154 17.04 -23.32 12.62
CA LYS A 154 18.27 -24.15 12.71
C LYS A 154 19.24 -24.01 11.51
N LYS A 155 18.79 -23.52 10.36
CA LYS A 155 19.67 -23.27 9.18
C LYS A 155 20.38 -21.91 9.23
N LYS A 156 19.90 -20.96 10.05
CA LYS A 156 20.31 -19.55 10.02
C LYS A 156 21.69 -19.24 10.65
N ASP A 157 22.18 -20.06 11.58
CA ASP A 157 23.47 -19.77 12.24
C ASP A 157 24.69 -20.13 11.37
N TYR A 158 24.57 -21.13 10.48
CA TYR A 158 25.68 -21.56 9.62
C TYR A 158 26.01 -20.55 8.51
N GLU A 159 25.03 -19.81 7.98
CA GLU A 159 25.26 -18.82 6.92
C GLU A 159 26.06 -17.62 7.40
N ASN A 160 25.83 -17.16 8.64
CA ASN A 160 26.60 -16.05 9.22
C ASN A 160 28.07 -16.43 9.41
N VAL A 161 28.32 -17.61 10.00
CA VAL A 161 29.68 -18.14 10.22
C VAL A 161 30.45 -18.26 8.90
N HIS A 162 29.78 -18.66 7.83
CA HIS A 162 30.38 -18.78 6.50
C HIS A 162 30.84 -17.44 5.91
N ILE A 163 30.07 -16.37 6.09
CA ILE A 163 30.40 -15.02 5.57
C ILE A 163 31.59 -14.42 6.32
N TYR A 164 31.57 -14.48 7.66
CA TYR A 164 32.71 -14.01 8.47
C TYR A 164 33.97 -14.85 8.23
N GLY A 165 33.82 -16.17 8.05
CA GLY A 165 34.93 -17.05 7.64
C GLY A 165 35.53 -16.63 6.29
N THR A 166 34.68 -16.33 5.29
CA THR A 166 35.14 -15.86 3.97
C THR A 166 35.87 -14.52 4.06
N LEU A 167 35.41 -13.59 4.91
CA LEU A 167 36.11 -12.33 5.17
C LEU A 167 37.49 -12.52 5.80
N ILE A 168 37.63 -13.44 6.76
CA ILE A 168 38.94 -13.75 7.37
C ILE A 168 39.91 -14.29 6.32
N VAL A 169 39.46 -15.23 5.49
CA VAL A 169 40.27 -15.78 4.38
C VAL A 169 40.62 -14.68 3.37
N ALA A 170 39.69 -13.78 3.06
CA ALA A 170 39.93 -12.63 2.19
C ALA A 170 40.92 -11.63 2.78
N PHE A 171 40.90 -11.40 4.10
CA PHE A 171 41.88 -10.55 4.78
C PHE A 171 43.29 -11.16 4.71
N LEU A 172 43.42 -12.47 4.92
CA LEU A 172 44.69 -13.17 4.74
C LEU A 172 45.19 -13.09 3.29
N LEU A 173 44.30 -13.30 2.33
CA LEU A 173 44.60 -13.17 0.90
C LEU A 173 45.03 -11.73 0.55
N LEU A 174 44.34 -10.72 1.08
CA LEU A 174 44.68 -9.31 0.88
C LEU A 174 46.05 -8.97 1.47
N TYR A 175 46.33 -9.44 2.69
CA TYR A 175 47.62 -9.23 3.35
C TYR A 175 48.79 -9.80 2.53
N ILE A 176 48.62 -11.02 2.00
CA ILE A 176 49.63 -11.66 1.14
C ILE A 176 49.69 -10.95 -0.22
N GLY A 177 48.56 -10.69 -0.86
CA GLY A 177 48.49 -10.05 -2.18
C GLY A 177 49.08 -8.64 -2.19
N MET A 178 48.84 -7.82 -1.16
CA MET A 178 49.36 -6.45 -1.10
C MET A 178 50.86 -6.35 -0.81
N SER A 179 51.53 -7.43 -0.43
CA SER A 179 52.96 -7.39 -0.02
C SER A 179 53.90 -6.93 -1.13
N HIS A 180 53.50 -7.05 -2.40
CA HIS A 180 54.30 -6.69 -3.57
C HIS A 180 53.88 -5.35 -4.21
N MET A 181 52.78 -4.73 -3.73
CA MET A 181 52.21 -3.49 -4.32
C MET A 181 52.52 -2.22 -3.50
N LEU A 182 52.91 -2.34 -2.23
CA LEU A 182 53.06 -1.20 -1.30
C LEU A 182 54.39 -0.41 -1.41
N GLY A 183 55.17 -0.63 -2.46
CA GLY A 183 56.39 0.13 -2.74
C GLY A 183 57.38 0.12 -1.55
N SER A 184 57.38 1.22 -0.78
CA SER A 184 58.31 1.51 0.32
C SER A 184 58.03 0.76 1.63
N PHE A 185 56.88 0.10 1.77
CA PHE A 185 56.48 -0.63 2.97
C PHE A 185 56.41 -2.13 2.67
N GLU A 186 57.45 -2.88 3.03
CA GLU A 186 57.47 -4.34 2.88
C GLU A 186 56.77 -5.00 4.07
N LEU A 187 55.64 -5.64 3.81
CA LEU A 187 54.96 -6.46 4.82
C LEU A 187 55.84 -7.69 5.14
N PRO A 188 56.08 -8.00 6.43
CA PRO A 188 56.92 -9.11 6.82
C PRO A 188 56.25 -10.44 6.45
N LEU A 189 56.76 -11.09 5.39
CA LEU A 189 56.35 -12.43 5.00
C LEU A 189 57.44 -13.45 5.34
N PRO A 190 57.08 -14.65 5.82
CA PRO A 190 58.03 -15.74 5.98
C PRO A 190 58.77 -16.05 4.67
N ASN A 191 60.05 -16.42 4.74
CA ASN A 191 60.88 -16.75 3.55
C ASN A 191 60.26 -17.83 2.64
N ILE A 192 59.39 -18.67 3.18
CA ILE A 192 58.67 -19.73 2.46
C ILE A 192 57.61 -19.16 1.49
N ILE A 193 57.06 -17.98 1.80
CA ILE A 193 55.92 -17.33 1.12
C ILE A 193 56.37 -16.02 0.44
N SER A 194 57.57 -15.51 0.71
CA SER A 194 58.05 -14.27 0.13
C SER A 194 58.13 -14.33 -1.40
N TYR A 195 57.58 -13.30 -2.04
CA TYR A 195 57.55 -13.15 -3.50
C TYR A 195 58.95 -13.04 -4.12
N LYS A 196 59.98 -12.64 -3.35
CA LYS A 196 61.37 -12.52 -3.80
C LYS A 196 62.13 -13.85 -3.77
N THR A 197 61.85 -14.70 -2.79
CA THR A 197 62.61 -15.94 -2.54
C THR A 197 61.90 -17.18 -3.08
N ASN A 198 60.57 -17.24 -2.98
CA ASN A 198 59.75 -18.37 -3.42
C ASN A 198 58.49 -17.88 -4.18
N PRO A 199 58.67 -17.35 -5.40
CA PRO A 199 57.59 -16.74 -6.19
C PRO A 199 56.44 -17.71 -6.52
N PHE A 200 56.75 -19.00 -6.71
CA PHE A 200 55.74 -20.03 -6.94
C PHE A 200 54.86 -20.27 -5.70
N ASN A 201 55.46 -20.42 -4.51
CA ASN A 201 54.69 -20.62 -3.27
C ASN A 201 53.79 -19.43 -2.95
N PHE A 202 54.30 -18.22 -3.18
CA PHE A 202 53.52 -16.99 -3.06
C PHE A 202 52.25 -17.03 -3.93
N ALA A 203 52.41 -17.33 -5.23
CA ALA A 203 51.30 -17.42 -6.17
C ALA A 203 50.35 -18.59 -5.87
N PHE A 204 50.87 -19.75 -5.47
CA PHE A 204 50.09 -20.94 -5.18
C PHE A 204 49.23 -20.79 -3.92
N ILE A 205 49.75 -20.16 -2.86
CA ILE A 205 48.97 -19.89 -1.64
C ILE A 205 47.83 -18.93 -1.95
N GLN A 206 48.08 -17.88 -2.74
CA GLN A 206 47.01 -16.98 -3.18
C GLN A 206 45.96 -17.69 -4.02
N PHE A 207 46.37 -18.59 -4.93
CA PHE A 207 45.46 -19.42 -5.70
C PHE A 207 44.57 -20.27 -4.79
N VAL A 208 45.13 -20.97 -3.79
CA VAL A 208 44.35 -21.79 -2.85
C VAL A 208 43.33 -20.94 -2.08
N LEU A 209 43.77 -19.82 -1.50
CA LEU A 209 42.89 -18.92 -0.74
C LEU A 209 41.79 -18.30 -1.63
N ALA A 210 42.14 -17.82 -2.82
CA ALA A 210 41.18 -17.28 -3.78
C ALA A 210 40.19 -18.35 -4.26
N THR A 211 40.63 -19.60 -4.41
CA THR A 211 39.75 -20.73 -4.78
C THR A 211 38.75 -21.06 -3.69
N ILE A 212 39.18 -21.06 -2.41
CA ILE A 212 38.27 -21.25 -1.26
C ILE A 212 37.19 -20.17 -1.26
N ILE A 213 37.57 -18.91 -1.48
CA ILE A 213 36.62 -17.80 -1.57
C ILE A 213 35.71 -17.94 -2.80
N ALA A 214 36.25 -18.34 -3.96
CA ALA A 214 35.46 -18.53 -5.18
C ALA A 214 34.43 -19.66 -5.04
N ILE A 215 34.75 -20.73 -4.30
CA ILE A 215 33.81 -21.81 -3.97
C ILE A 215 32.71 -21.29 -3.04
N SER A 216 33.06 -20.53 -1.99
CA SER A 216 32.09 -19.83 -1.13
C SER A 216 31.16 -18.93 -1.95
N GLY A 217 31.73 -18.21 -2.93
CA GLY A 217 31.02 -17.33 -3.86
C GLY A 217 30.41 -18.02 -5.09
N TRP A 218 30.34 -19.35 -5.18
CA TRP A 218 29.95 -20.05 -6.42
C TRP A 218 28.61 -19.59 -7.00
N LYS A 219 27.68 -19.20 -6.13
CA LYS A 219 26.36 -18.68 -6.51
C LYS A 219 26.45 -17.45 -7.44
N PHE A 220 27.46 -16.59 -7.27
CA PHE A 220 27.66 -15.42 -8.14
C PHE A 220 28.01 -15.84 -9.57
N TYR A 221 28.88 -16.84 -9.73
CA TYR A 221 29.24 -17.37 -11.05
C TYR A 221 28.05 -18.05 -11.73
N TYR A 222 27.37 -18.95 -11.02
CA TYR A 222 26.22 -19.69 -11.56
C TYR A 222 25.10 -18.75 -12.04
N ARG A 223 24.72 -17.77 -11.20
CA ARG A 223 23.65 -16.80 -11.54
C ARG A 223 24.09 -15.80 -12.58
N GLY A 224 25.30 -15.24 -12.43
CA GLY A 224 25.82 -14.21 -13.34
C GLY A 224 25.98 -14.70 -14.76
N ILE A 225 26.54 -15.90 -14.95
CA ILE A 225 26.72 -16.50 -16.29
C ILE A 225 25.35 -16.79 -16.93
N ARG A 226 24.41 -17.36 -16.17
CA ARG A 226 23.06 -17.65 -16.68
C ARG A 226 22.31 -16.38 -17.05
N SER A 227 22.35 -15.36 -16.20
CA SER A 227 21.75 -14.04 -16.43
C SER A 227 22.30 -13.36 -17.70
N LEU A 228 23.62 -13.45 -17.94
CA LEU A 228 24.25 -12.96 -19.16
C LEU A 228 23.75 -13.69 -20.41
N LEU A 229 23.73 -15.03 -20.39
CA LEU A 229 23.30 -15.85 -21.53
C LEU A 229 21.85 -15.60 -21.93
N HIS A 230 21.01 -15.21 -20.98
CA HIS A 230 19.58 -14.93 -21.21
C HIS A 230 19.31 -13.43 -21.45
N GLY A 231 20.34 -12.60 -21.64
CA GLY A 231 20.20 -11.17 -21.97
C GLY A 231 19.67 -10.30 -20.83
N ALA A 232 19.75 -10.77 -19.58
CA ALA A 232 19.22 -10.10 -18.39
C ALA A 232 20.35 -9.75 -17.42
N ALA A 233 21.42 -9.12 -17.91
CA ALA A 233 22.63 -8.83 -17.14
C ALA A 233 22.34 -8.05 -15.84
N ASN A 234 22.94 -8.51 -14.74
CA ASN A 234 22.70 -7.99 -13.39
C ASN A 234 24.01 -7.85 -12.59
N MET A 235 23.91 -7.54 -11.31
CA MET A 235 25.07 -7.44 -10.41
C MET A 235 25.93 -8.72 -10.41
N ASP A 236 25.32 -9.89 -10.32
CA ASP A 236 26.05 -11.16 -10.27
C ASP A 236 26.82 -11.38 -11.57
N THR A 237 26.31 -10.85 -12.69
CA THR A 237 27.01 -10.83 -13.98
C THR A 237 28.29 -9.99 -13.92
N LEU A 238 28.21 -8.77 -13.37
CA LEU A 238 29.37 -7.88 -13.24
C LEU A 238 30.46 -8.51 -12.36
N VAL A 239 30.06 -9.10 -11.23
CA VAL A 239 30.99 -9.79 -10.32
C VAL A 239 31.59 -11.02 -11.01
N ALA A 240 30.77 -11.89 -11.61
CA ALA A 240 31.24 -13.11 -12.26
C ALA A 240 32.22 -12.83 -13.40
N ILE A 241 31.95 -11.82 -14.24
CA ILE A 241 32.85 -11.43 -15.33
C ILE A 241 34.12 -10.80 -14.77
N GLY A 242 34.01 -9.86 -13.83
CA GLY A 242 35.16 -9.15 -13.28
C GLY A 242 36.11 -10.08 -12.51
N THR A 243 35.59 -10.81 -11.52
CA THR A 243 36.39 -11.70 -10.68
C THR A 243 36.82 -12.95 -11.44
N GLY A 244 35.99 -13.45 -12.36
CA GLY A 244 36.34 -14.57 -13.24
C GLY A 244 37.50 -14.24 -14.17
N SER A 245 37.48 -13.05 -14.79
CA SER A 245 38.57 -12.60 -15.67
C SER A 245 39.88 -12.42 -14.90
N ALA A 246 39.83 -11.78 -13.72
CA ALA A 246 40.98 -11.62 -12.83
C ALA A 246 41.55 -12.98 -12.36
N TYR A 247 40.67 -13.92 -12.00
CA TYR A 247 41.07 -15.25 -11.55
C TYR A 247 41.72 -16.07 -12.68
N ILE A 248 41.12 -16.11 -13.88
CA ILE A 248 41.67 -16.84 -15.04
C ILE A 248 43.04 -16.28 -15.43
N TYR A 249 43.19 -14.96 -15.47
CA TYR A 249 44.48 -14.31 -15.76
C TYR A 249 45.55 -14.66 -14.70
N SER A 250 45.16 -14.67 -13.43
CA SER A 250 46.06 -15.03 -12.33
C SER A 250 46.51 -16.51 -12.39
N VAL A 251 45.63 -17.42 -12.83
CA VAL A 251 45.98 -18.82 -13.08
C VAL A 251 46.99 -18.93 -14.23
N PHE A 252 46.81 -18.16 -15.31
CA PHE A 252 47.80 -18.11 -16.40
C PHE A 252 49.17 -17.58 -15.92
N SER A 253 49.19 -16.53 -15.09
CA SER A 253 50.40 -16.03 -14.44
C SER A 253 51.05 -17.08 -13.55
N LEU A 254 50.27 -17.86 -12.79
CA LEU A 254 50.78 -18.96 -11.96
C LEU A 254 51.51 -20.03 -12.79
N PHE A 255 50.94 -20.46 -13.93
CA PHE A 255 51.61 -21.38 -14.84
C PHE A 255 52.88 -20.78 -15.46
N SER A 256 52.87 -19.48 -15.77
CA SER A 256 54.05 -18.77 -16.29
C SER A 256 55.19 -18.71 -15.26
N ILE A 257 54.87 -18.51 -13.98
CA ILE A 257 55.83 -18.57 -12.86
C ILE A 257 56.39 -19.98 -12.71
N ALA A 258 55.54 -21.01 -12.82
CA ALA A 258 55.98 -22.41 -12.77
C ALA A 258 56.94 -22.76 -13.92
N ASN A 259 56.78 -22.13 -15.08
CA ASN A 259 57.68 -22.26 -16.24
C ASN A 259 58.93 -21.36 -16.17
N GLY A 260 59.17 -20.68 -15.04
CA GLY A 260 60.39 -19.92 -14.78
C GLY A 260 60.30 -18.41 -15.03
N ASN A 261 59.15 -17.86 -15.42
CA ASN A 261 58.99 -16.40 -15.55
C ASN A 261 58.66 -15.76 -14.19
N VAL A 262 59.70 -15.43 -13.43
CA VAL A 262 59.58 -14.86 -12.07
C VAL A 262 58.94 -13.46 -12.07
N HIS A 263 59.00 -12.71 -13.19
CA HIS A 263 58.38 -11.39 -13.27
C HIS A 263 56.85 -11.42 -13.34
N ALA A 264 56.25 -12.55 -13.69
CA ALA A 264 54.80 -12.72 -13.73
C ALA A 264 54.13 -12.64 -12.33
N VAL A 265 54.91 -12.65 -11.25
CA VAL A 265 54.43 -12.45 -9.87
C VAL A 265 53.75 -11.09 -9.67
N HIS A 266 54.19 -10.06 -10.41
CA HIS A 266 53.57 -8.73 -10.35
C HIS A 266 52.24 -8.63 -11.14
N SER A 267 51.84 -9.72 -11.80
CA SER A 267 50.62 -9.82 -12.62
C SER A 267 49.62 -10.81 -12.00
N LEU A 268 49.66 -10.97 -10.68
CA LEU A 268 48.69 -11.75 -9.91
C LEU A 268 47.57 -10.84 -9.42
N TYR A 269 46.33 -11.28 -9.60
CA TYR A 269 45.10 -10.61 -9.21
C TYR A 269 44.17 -11.53 -8.42
N PHE A 270 44.74 -12.54 -7.77
CA PHE A 270 43.98 -13.46 -6.93
C PHE A 270 43.34 -12.72 -5.76
N GLU A 271 44.03 -11.71 -5.20
CA GLU A 271 43.49 -10.82 -4.18
C GLU A 271 42.33 -9.99 -4.70
N GLY A 272 42.44 -9.37 -5.89
CA GLY A 272 41.33 -8.66 -6.52
C GLY A 272 40.11 -9.56 -6.74
N ALA A 273 40.31 -10.77 -7.26
CA ALA A 273 39.22 -11.73 -7.50
C ALA A 273 38.54 -12.19 -6.20
N GLY A 274 39.32 -12.59 -5.19
CA GLY A 274 38.79 -13.12 -3.93
C GLY A 274 38.20 -12.04 -3.03
N VAL A 275 38.89 -10.91 -2.83
CA VAL A 275 38.46 -9.85 -1.92
C VAL A 275 37.18 -9.19 -2.41
N VAL A 276 37.02 -8.99 -3.73
CA VAL A 276 35.77 -8.46 -4.30
C VAL A 276 34.59 -9.38 -3.98
N ILE A 277 34.73 -10.70 -4.15
CA ILE A 277 33.67 -11.67 -3.80
C ILE A 277 33.31 -11.56 -2.32
N ALA A 278 34.31 -11.54 -1.43
CA ALA A 278 34.09 -11.48 0.01
C ALA A 278 33.42 -10.16 0.44
N LEU A 279 33.86 -9.02 -0.09
CA LEU A 279 33.27 -7.71 0.21
C LEU A 279 31.84 -7.59 -0.33
N VAL A 280 31.58 -8.12 -1.53
CA VAL A 280 30.23 -8.16 -2.09
C VAL A 280 29.31 -9.05 -1.25
N GLN A 281 29.78 -10.23 -0.85
CA GLN A 281 29.03 -11.14 0.01
C GLN A 281 28.74 -10.51 1.38
N PHE A 282 29.72 -9.81 1.96
CA PHE A 282 29.55 -9.05 3.18
C PHE A 282 28.60 -7.86 3.02
N GLY A 283 28.66 -7.14 1.91
CA GLY A 283 27.71 -6.07 1.56
C GLY A 283 26.27 -6.61 1.53
N LYS A 284 26.04 -7.74 0.85
CA LYS A 284 24.75 -8.43 0.82
C LYS A 284 24.30 -8.91 2.20
N HIS A 285 25.24 -9.30 3.06
CA HIS A 285 24.96 -9.66 4.46
C HIS A 285 24.49 -8.45 5.29
N LEU A 286 25.21 -7.33 5.19
CA LEU A 286 24.82 -6.08 5.85
C LEU A 286 23.46 -5.58 5.36
N GLU A 287 23.19 -5.70 4.07
CA GLU A 287 21.90 -5.45 3.45
C GLU A 287 20.81 -6.36 4.04
N ALA A 288 21.04 -7.67 4.15
CA ALA A 288 20.07 -8.62 4.72
C ALA A 288 19.75 -8.32 6.20
N ILE A 289 20.77 -8.01 7.02
CA ILE A 289 20.57 -7.60 8.43
C ILE A 289 19.74 -6.32 8.51
N SER A 290 20.11 -5.34 7.68
CA SER A 290 19.47 -4.03 7.60
C SER A 290 18.00 -4.13 7.19
N LYS A 291 17.73 -4.97 6.20
CA LYS A 291 16.40 -5.30 5.71
C LYS A 291 15.55 -5.98 6.78
N LYS A 292 16.12 -6.94 7.53
CA LYS A 292 15.46 -7.60 8.67
C LYS A 292 15.04 -6.61 9.76
N LYS A 293 15.88 -5.60 10.07
CA LYS A 293 15.51 -4.53 11.03
C LYS A 293 14.36 -3.67 10.53
N SER A 294 14.25 -3.52 9.21
CA SER A 294 13.25 -2.67 8.58
C SER A 294 11.89 -3.38 8.48
N THR A 295 11.84 -4.71 8.38
CA THR A 295 10.61 -5.53 8.49
C THR A 295 10.06 -5.66 9.92
N GLY A 296 10.76 -5.12 10.92
CA GLY A 296 10.39 -5.26 12.33
C GLY A 296 9.03 -4.66 12.70
N ALA A 297 8.55 -3.65 11.97
CA ALA A 297 7.25 -3.04 12.23
C ALA A 297 6.08 -4.00 11.91
N ILE A 298 6.18 -4.76 10.83
CA ILE A 298 5.19 -5.78 10.46
C ILE A 298 5.27 -6.96 11.42
N GLN A 299 6.49 -7.38 11.77
CA GLN A 299 6.67 -8.43 12.79
C GLN A 299 6.07 -8.04 14.14
N ALA A 300 6.13 -6.76 14.51
CA ALA A 300 5.47 -6.27 15.72
C ALA A 300 3.94 -6.40 15.62
N LEU A 301 3.33 -6.11 14.45
CA LEU A 301 1.90 -6.33 14.23
C LEU A 301 1.52 -7.82 14.27
N LEU A 302 2.30 -8.69 13.63
CA LEU A 302 2.08 -10.15 13.65
C LEU A 302 2.23 -10.77 15.05
N GLN A 303 3.10 -10.20 15.90
CA GLN A 303 3.26 -10.64 17.29
C GLN A 303 2.05 -10.33 18.18
N LEU A 304 1.17 -9.42 17.76
CA LEU A 304 -0.05 -9.09 18.50
C LEU A 304 -1.17 -10.09 18.29
N ARG A 305 -1.10 -10.93 17.25
CA ARG A 305 -2.12 -11.93 16.96
C ARG A 305 -2.00 -13.09 17.97
N PRO A 306 -2.99 -13.30 18.85
CA PRO A 306 -2.98 -14.44 19.75
C PRO A 306 -3.07 -15.74 18.95
N LYS A 307 -2.44 -16.81 19.45
CA LYS A 307 -2.49 -18.13 18.81
C LYS A 307 -3.61 -19.00 19.35
N THR A 308 -4.07 -18.71 20.56
CA THR A 308 -5.14 -19.43 21.24
C THR A 308 -6.23 -18.48 21.72
N ALA A 309 -7.44 -19.02 21.86
CA ALA A 309 -8.60 -18.33 22.42
C ALA A 309 -9.30 -19.25 23.44
N THR A 310 -9.97 -18.68 24.44
CA THR A 310 -10.72 -19.46 25.42
C THR A 310 -12.21 -19.47 25.06
N LEU A 311 -12.70 -20.59 24.51
CA LEU A 311 -14.12 -20.79 24.19
C LEU A 311 -14.93 -21.09 25.44
N PHE A 312 -16.09 -20.45 25.58
CA PHE A 312 -17.06 -20.71 26.65
C PHE A 312 -18.28 -21.46 26.11
N LYS A 313 -18.40 -22.73 26.46
CA LYS A 313 -19.48 -23.62 25.99
C LYS A 313 -19.97 -24.51 27.12
N ASN A 314 -21.29 -24.58 27.32
CA ASN A 314 -21.94 -25.39 28.37
C ASN A 314 -21.40 -25.12 29.79
N GLY A 315 -21.08 -23.87 30.12
CA GLY A 315 -20.56 -23.46 31.43
C GLY A 315 -19.11 -23.88 31.68
N LYS A 316 -18.36 -24.32 30.65
CA LYS A 316 -16.94 -24.67 30.73
C LYS A 316 -16.11 -23.80 29.79
N GLU A 317 -14.91 -23.47 30.26
CA GLU A 317 -13.86 -22.79 29.48
C GLU A 317 -12.95 -23.85 28.82
N MET A 318 -12.70 -23.72 27.52
CA MET A 318 -11.81 -24.59 26.75
C MET A 318 -10.88 -23.74 25.89
N GLU A 319 -9.57 -23.95 26.01
CA GLU A 319 -8.59 -23.30 25.15
C GLU A 319 -8.56 -24.00 23.78
N ILE A 320 -8.75 -23.23 22.71
CA ILE A 320 -8.76 -23.68 21.31
C ILE A 320 -7.78 -22.84 20.48
N SER A 321 -7.41 -23.33 19.31
CA SER A 321 -6.66 -22.53 18.34
C SER A 321 -7.53 -21.37 17.84
N VAL A 322 -6.93 -20.21 17.55
CA VAL A 322 -7.68 -19.09 16.95
C VAL A 322 -8.25 -19.46 15.57
N ASP A 323 -7.58 -20.37 14.85
CA ASP A 323 -8.07 -20.88 13.56
C ASP A 323 -9.31 -21.78 13.66
N GLU A 324 -9.67 -22.23 14.87
CA GLU A 324 -10.86 -23.05 15.14
C GLU A 324 -12.06 -22.20 15.59
N VAL A 325 -11.88 -20.90 15.81
CA VAL A 325 -12.94 -19.99 16.25
C VAL A 325 -13.88 -19.71 15.08
N VAL A 326 -15.20 -19.81 15.32
CA VAL A 326 -16.23 -19.54 14.31
C VAL A 326 -17.10 -18.35 14.74
N VAL A 327 -17.64 -17.61 13.76
CA VAL A 327 -18.62 -16.54 14.03
C VAL A 327 -19.75 -17.05 14.93
N GLY A 328 -20.07 -16.27 15.96
CA GLY A 328 -21.10 -16.59 16.96
C GLY A 328 -20.58 -17.35 18.18
N ASP A 329 -19.35 -17.86 18.18
CA ASP A 329 -18.73 -18.44 19.38
C ASP A 329 -18.60 -17.38 20.49
N VAL A 330 -18.78 -17.82 21.73
CA VAL A 330 -18.61 -16.96 22.91
C VAL A 330 -17.26 -17.25 23.53
N LEU A 331 -16.38 -16.25 23.57
CA LEU A 331 -15.03 -16.34 24.09
C LEU A 331 -14.91 -15.61 25.42
N VAL A 332 -14.10 -16.14 26.32
CA VAL A 332 -13.73 -15.50 27.59
C VAL A 332 -12.38 -14.83 27.40
N VAL A 333 -12.31 -13.55 27.75
CA VAL A 333 -11.06 -12.78 27.81
C VAL A 333 -10.83 -12.37 29.27
N LYS A 334 -9.72 -12.80 29.84
CA LYS A 334 -9.33 -12.50 31.23
C LYS A 334 -8.52 -11.21 31.29
N ALA A 335 -8.40 -10.64 32.49
CA ALA A 335 -7.54 -9.48 32.72
C ALA A 335 -6.08 -9.80 32.32
N GLY A 336 -5.47 -8.93 31.53
CA GLY A 336 -4.13 -9.08 30.97
C GLY A 336 -4.03 -9.92 29.70
N GLU A 337 -5.14 -10.47 29.18
CA GLU A 337 -5.15 -11.23 27.93
C GLU A 337 -5.39 -10.34 26.71
N HIS A 338 -4.78 -10.72 25.58
CA HIS A 338 -5.09 -10.13 24.29
C HIS A 338 -6.38 -10.71 23.72
N ILE A 339 -7.15 -9.85 23.07
CA ILE A 339 -8.39 -10.22 22.38
C ILE A 339 -8.02 -10.97 21.10
N ALA A 340 -8.54 -12.19 20.94
CA ALA A 340 -8.10 -13.13 19.91
C ALA A 340 -8.74 -12.93 18.52
N VAL A 341 -9.97 -12.43 18.48
CA VAL A 341 -10.75 -12.12 17.26
C VAL A 341 -11.62 -10.90 17.54
N ASP A 342 -12.16 -10.27 16.50
CA ASP A 342 -13.11 -9.17 16.72
C ASP A 342 -14.46 -9.72 17.21
N GLY A 343 -15.15 -8.93 18.03
CA GLY A 343 -16.45 -9.32 18.54
C GLY A 343 -17.15 -8.27 19.38
N ILE A 344 -18.28 -8.66 19.94
CA ILE A 344 -19.17 -7.79 20.73
C ILE A 344 -19.25 -8.33 22.15
N VAL A 345 -19.06 -7.47 23.14
CA VAL A 345 -19.17 -7.85 24.56
C VAL A 345 -20.61 -8.24 24.88
N VAL A 346 -20.80 -9.46 25.38
CA VAL A 346 -22.11 -9.98 25.81
C VAL A 346 -22.30 -9.94 27.33
N GLU A 347 -21.21 -9.97 28.09
CA GLU A 347 -21.23 -9.89 29.56
C GLU A 347 -19.90 -9.35 30.09
N GLY A 348 -19.97 -8.54 31.14
CA GLY A 348 -18.81 -7.93 31.80
C GLY A 348 -18.60 -6.46 31.43
N GLU A 349 -17.71 -5.82 32.17
CA GLU A 349 -17.21 -4.46 31.92
C GLU A 349 -15.72 -4.42 32.23
N SER A 350 -14.94 -3.74 31.41
CA SER A 350 -13.49 -3.63 31.55
C SER A 350 -12.92 -2.41 30.81
N ASN A 351 -11.71 -1.98 31.15
CA ASN A 351 -10.92 -1.11 30.30
C ASN A 351 -10.06 -1.93 29.34
N VAL A 352 -10.10 -1.58 28.07
CA VAL A 352 -9.32 -2.20 27.00
C VAL A 352 -8.27 -1.22 26.51
N ASP A 353 -7.02 -1.68 26.43
CA ASP A 353 -5.94 -0.94 25.80
C ASP A 353 -5.97 -1.16 24.29
N GLU A 354 -6.44 -0.14 23.58
CA GLU A 354 -6.50 -0.09 22.12
C GLU A 354 -5.32 0.69 21.51
N SER A 355 -4.33 1.11 22.32
CA SER A 355 -3.24 2.02 21.91
C SER A 355 -2.45 1.57 20.69
N MET A 356 -2.40 0.27 20.41
CA MET A 356 -1.71 -0.28 19.25
C MET A 356 -2.47 -0.09 17.93
N LEU A 357 -3.80 -0.05 17.97
CA LEU A 357 -4.66 0.19 16.80
C LEU A 357 -5.05 1.68 16.70
N SER A 358 -5.46 2.24 17.84
CA SER A 358 -5.92 3.62 17.93
C SER A 358 -4.80 4.61 18.15
N GLY A 359 -3.59 4.21 18.55
CA GLY A 359 -2.49 5.13 18.89
C GLY A 359 -2.71 5.94 20.18
N GLU A 360 -3.87 5.85 20.83
CA GLU A 360 -4.19 6.59 22.05
C GLU A 360 -3.68 5.84 23.28
N SER A 361 -2.93 6.51 24.15
CA SER A 361 -2.34 5.86 25.33
C SER A 361 -3.31 5.62 26.48
N MET A 362 -4.54 6.14 26.38
CA MET A 362 -5.55 6.01 27.44
C MET A 362 -6.46 4.82 27.15
N PRO A 363 -6.65 3.89 28.11
CA PRO A 363 -7.57 2.77 27.94
C PRO A 363 -9.02 3.22 27.74
N VAL A 364 -9.76 2.48 26.92
CA VAL A 364 -11.17 2.74 26.59
C VAL A 364 -12.05 1.81 27.42
N LYS A 365 -13.10 2.35 28.05
CA LYS A 365 -14.06 1.56 28.80
C LYS A 365 -14.99 0.81 27.84
N LYS A 366 -15.17 -0.50 28.05
CA LYS A 366 -16.03 -1.38 27.26
C LYS A 366 -17.01 -2.11 28.17
N GLY A 367 -18.29 -2.07 27.81
CA GLY A 367 -19.39 -2.77 28.46
C GLY A 367 -20.20 -3.59 27.47
N VAL A 368 -21.34 -4.11 27.92
CA VAL A 368 -22.23 -4.94 27.10
C VAL A 368 -22.68 -4.18 25.85
N GLN A 369 -22.63 -4.84 24.70
CA GLN A 369 -22.87 -4.32 23.34
C GLN A 369 -21.73 -3.53 22.71
N ASP A 370 -20.66 -3.21 23.43
CA ASP A 370 -19.51 -2.55 22.83
C ASP A 370 -18.67 -3.52 21.99
N GLU A 371 -18.09 -3.00 20.91
CA GLU A 371 -17.17 -3.73 20.05
C GLU A 371 -15.76 -3.80 20.65
N VAL A 372 -15.09 -4.92 20.42
CA VAL A 372 -13.70 -5.18 20.81
C VAL A 372 -12.93 -5.79 19.63
N HIS A 373 -11.66 -5.42 19.49
CA HIS A 373 -10.85 -5.74 18.32
C HIS A 373 -9.67 -6.66 18.64
N GLN A 374 -9.30 -7.52 17.69
CA GLN A 374 -8.16 -8.43 17.77
C GLN A 374 -6.86 -7.69 18.07
N GLY A 375 -6.05 -8.25 18.96
CA GLY A 375 -4.73 -7.74 19.34
C GLY A 375 -4.75 -6.64 20.41
N THR A 376 -5.92 -6.04 20.69
CA THR A 376 -6.09 -5.15 21.86
C THR A 376 -5.98 -5.95 23.16
N MET A 377 -5.65 -5.28 24.27
CA MET A 377 -5.42 -5.96 25.55
C MET A 377 -6.51 -5.60 26.55
N ASN A 378 -7.16 -6.62 27.11
CA ASN A 378 -8.07 -6.44 28.22
C ASN A 378 -7.25 -6.14 29.49
N LEU A 379 -7.42 -4.99 30.13
CA LEU A 379 -6.58 -4.60 31.28
C LEU A 379 -7.10 -5.16 32.59
N ASP A 380 -8.39 -5.03 32.81
CA ASP A 380 -9.07 -5.41 34.04
C ASP A 380 -10.32 -6.26 33.73
N GLY A 381 -11.06 -6.66 34.76
CA GLY A 381 -12.30 -7.42 34.58
C GLY A 381 -12.19 -8.77 33.83
N ARG A 382 -13.36 -9.40 33.66
CA ARG A 382 -13.54 -10.57 32.81
C ARG A 382 -14.60 -10.20 31.79
N LEU A 383 -14.29 -10.40 30.51
CA LEU A 383 -15.23 -10.18 29.43
C LEU A 383 -15.66 -11.52 28.83
N LEU A 384 -16.96 -11.66 28.58
CA LEU A 384 -17.46 -12.61 27.59
C LEU A 384 -17.80 -11.82 26.34
N MET A 385 -17.21 -12.22 25.23
CA MET A 385 -17.44 -11.61 23.93
C MET A 385 -17.95 -12.64 22.94
N ARG A 386 -18.84 -12.23 22.03
CA ARG A 386 -19.28 -13.05 20.91
C ARG A 386 -18.47 -12.68 19.67
N CYS A 387 -17.84 -13.67 19.06
CA CYS A 387 -17.13 -13.53 17.79
C CYS A 387 -18.09 -12.97 16.71
N SER A 388 -17.71 -11.86 16.07
CA SER A 388 -18.54 -11.18 15.06
C SER A 388 -18.11 -11.48 13.62
N VAL A 389 -16.84 -11.84 13.40
CA VAL A 389 -16.24 -12.03 12.07
C VAL A 389 -15.30 -13.24 12.06
N ASP A 390 -15.05 -13.81 10.88
CA ASP A 390 -14.06 -14.86 10.71
C ASP A 390 -12.63 -14.34 10.95
N ASN A 391 -11.71 -15.25 11.29
CA ASN A 391 -10.32 -14.94 11.66
C ASN A 391 -9.53 -14.20 10.54
N GLU A 392 -9.86 -14.46 9.27
CA GLU A 392 -9.26 -13.75 8.12
C GLU A 392 -9.82 -12.34 7.93
N ASP A 393 -11.01 -12.06 8.48
CA ASP A 393 -11.77 -10.81 8.29
C ASP A 393 -11.71 -9.87 9.51
N THR A 394 -10.87 -10.18 10.51
CA THR A 394 -10.63 -9.29 11.64
C THR A 394 -10.01 -7.97 11.20
N THR A 395 -10.22 -6.92 11.98
CA THR A 395 -9.67 -5.58 11.74
C THR A 395 -8.15 -5.63 11.61
N LEU A 396 -7.47 -6.37 12.49
CA LEU A 396 -6.02 -6.52 12.45
C LEU A 396 -5.55 -7.32 11.22
N SER A 397 -6.25 -8.39 10.82
CA SER A 397 -5.94 -9.14 9.60
C SER A 397 -6.09 -8.28 8.35
N LYS A 398 -7.17 -7.49 8.25
CA LYS A 398 -7.38 -6.50 7.18
C LYS A 398 -6.27 -5.46 7.15
N ILE A 399 -5.86 -4.96 8.32
CA ILE A 399 -4.73 -4.03 8.45
C ILE A 399 -3.42 -4.65 7.95
N ILE A 400 -3.10 -5.88 8.36
CA ILE A 400 -1.89 -6.59 7.93
C ILE A 400 -1.90 -6.74 6.40
N ARG A 401 -3.02 -7.17 5.84
CA ARG A 401 -3.19 -7.32 4.38
C ARG A 401 -3.00 -5.99 3.66
N MET A 402 -3.57 -4.89 4.16
CA MET A 402 -3.34 -3.55 3.60
C MET A 402 -1.86 -3.14 3.64
N VAL A 403 -1.16 -3.42 4.74
CA VAL A 403 0.28 -3.12 4.89
C VAL A 403 1.13 -3.99 3.94
N GLU A 404 0.75 -5.24 3.71
CA GLU A 404 1.39 -6.15 2.75
C GLU A 404 1.13 -5.72 1.30
N ASP A 405 -0.12 -5.43 0.94
CA ASP A 405 -0.51 -4.89 -0.36
C ASP A 405 0.26 -3.60 -0.67
N ALA A 406 0.48 -2.77 0.35
CA ALA A 406 1.23 -1.53 0.21
C ALA A 406 2.70 -1.73 -0.15
N GLN A 407 3.28 -2.84 0.30
CA GLN A 407 4.65 -3.22 -0.03
C GLN A 407 4.74 -3.93 -1.38
N SER A 408 3.71 -4.69 -1.73
CA SER A 408 3.65 -5.47 -2.96
C SER A 408 3.38 -4.61 -4.19
N LYS A 409 2.55 -3.56 -4.09
CA LYS A 409 2.29 -2.65 -5.20
C LYS A 409 3.41 -1.60 -5.34
N LYS A 410 4.10 -1.63 -6.49
CA LYS A 410 5.21 -0.69 -6.79
C LYS A 410 4.73 0.74 -7.00
N ALA A 411 5.21 1.64 -6.15
CA ALA A 411 5.08 3.09 -6.34
C ALA A 411 5.71 3.55 -7.68
N PRO A 412 5.14 4.55 -8.37
CA PRO A 412 5.73 5.12 -9.59
C PRO A 412 7.22 5.49 -9.48
N ILE A 413 7.66 6.05 -8.36
CA ILE A 413 9.06 6.41 -8.08
C ILE A 413 9.98 5.19 -8.04
N ALA A 414 9.47 4.01 -7.67
CA ALA A 414 10.24 2.76 -7.70
C ALA A 414 10.58 2.35 -9.15
N ARG A 415 9.71 2.67 -10.12
CA ARG A 415 9.95 2.39 -11.54
C ARG A 415 11.13 3.20 -12.10
N ILE A 416 11.47 4.34 -11.49
CA ILE A 416 12.64 5.14 -11.88
C ILE A 416 13.93 4.37 -11.62
N ALA A 417 14.04 3.71 -10.46
CA ALA A 417 15.21 2.90 -10.11
C ALA A 417 15.41 1.72 -11.09
N ASP A 418 14.30 1.06 -11.47
CA ASP A 418 14.30 -0.03 -12.46
C ASP A 418 14.71 0.46 -13.85
N ARG A 419 14.17 1.62 -14.28
CA ARG A 419 14.53 2.25 -15.56
C ARG A 419 16.01 2.63 -15.60
N ILE A 420 16.53 3.25 -14.54
CA ILE A 420 17.94 3.63 -14.49
C ILE A 420 18.82 2.38 -14.56
N SER A 421 18.50 1.33 -13.79
CA SER A 421 19.27 0.07 -13.79
C SER A 421 19.38 -0.54 -15.19
N MET A 422 18.28 -0.49 -15.97
CA MET A 422 18.23 -1.05 -17.33
C MET A 422 19.21 -0.37 -18.31
N TYR A 423 19.42 0.94 -18.19
CA TYR A 423 20.36 1.67 -19.04
C TYR A 423 21.77 1.73 -18.45
N PHE A 424 21.87 1.84 -17.12
CA PHE A 424 23.13 2.05 -16.43
C PHE A 424 24.09 0.86 -16.59
N VAL A 425 23.61 -0.38 -16.44
CA VAL A 425 24.46 -1.57 -16.52
C VAL A 425 25.13 -1.71 -17.91
N PRO A 426 24.41 -1.66 -19.04
CA PRO A 426 25.05 -1.70 -20.37
C PRO A 426 26.03 -0.56 -20.62
N ILE A 427 25.68 0.66 -20.20
CA ILE A 427 26.54 1.85 -20.38
C ILE A 427 27.87 1.65 -19.64
N VAL A 428 27.83 1.21 -18.37
CA VAL A 428 29.06 1.04 -17.60
C VAL A 428 29.89 -0.13 -18.10
N MET A 429 29.27 -1.22 -18.57
CA MET A 429 30.00 -2.28 -19.27
C MET A 429 30.74 -1.74 -20.51
N GLY A 430 30.07 -0.88 -21.29
CA GLY A 430 30.68 -0.17 -22.40
C GLY A 430 31.85 0.72 -21.98
N ILE A 431 31.70 1.51 -20.91
CA ILE A 431 32.77 2.35 -20.34
C ILE A 431 33.94 1.48 -19.88
N ALA A 432 33.70 0.37 -19.18
CA ALA A 432 34.73 -0.53 -18.70
C ALA A 432 35.55 -1.09 -19.88
N PHE A 433 34.87 -1.57 -20.92
CA PHE A 433 35.51 -2.12 -22.10
C PHE A 433 36.32 -1.07 -22.88
N VAL A 434 35.74 0.11 -23.13
CA VAL A 434 36.42 1.19 -23.84
C VAL A 434 37.63 1.72 -23.05
N SER A 435 37.48 1.89 -21.73
CA SER A 435 38.58 2.33 -20.86
C SER A 435 39.71 1.31 -20.85
N ALA A 436 39.39 0.03 -20.73
CA ALA A 436 40.36 -1.05 -20.82
C ALA A 436 41.13 -1.03 -22.15
N LEU A 437 40.42 -0.86 -23.28
CA LEU A 437 41.06 -0.76 -24.61
C LEU A 437 41.98 0.45 -24.73
N ILE A 438 41.53 1.64 -24.32
CA ILE A 438 42.33 2.87 -24.36
C ILE A 438 43.65 2.66 -23.60
N TRP A 439 43.57 2.15 -22.38
CA TRP A 439 44.75 1.94 -21.55
C TRP A 439 45.64 0.80 -22.05
N TYR A 440 45.06 -0.24 -22.65
CA TYR A 440 45.82 -1.28 -23.33
C TYR A 440 46.66 -0.71 -24.47
N PHE A 441 46.10 0.17 -25.32
CA PHE A 441 46.86 0.77 -26.42
C PHE A 441 47.92 1.78 -25.96
N ILE A 442 47.69 2.49 -24.85
CA ILE A 442 48.63 3.48 -24.30
C ILE A 442 49.78 2.78 -23.56
N GLN A 443 49.49 1.96 -22.55
CA GLN A 443 50.50 1.32 -21.70
C GLN A 443 51.06 0.03 -22.28
N LYS A 444 50.34 -0.62 -23.23
CA LYS A 444 50.66 -1.96 -23.75
C LYS A 444 50.75 -3.03 -22.66
N ASP A 445 50.06 -2.81 -21.55
CA ASP A 445 49.99 -3.72 -20.41
C ASP A 445 48.57 -4.28 -20.23
N VAL A 446 48.46 -5.60 -20.36
CA VAL A 446 47.21 -6.35 -20.15
C VAL A 446 46.79 -6.31 -18.69
N SER A 447 47.75 -6.39 -17.76
CA SER A 447 47.53 -6.39 -16.32
C SER A 447 46.86 -5.07 -15.88
N PHE A 448 47.43 -3.94 -16.31
CA PHE A 448 46.88 -2.61 -16.03
C PHE A 448 45.47 -2.41 -16.63
N SER A 449 45.27 -2.81 -17.89
CA SER A 449 43.98 -2.73 -18.57
C SER A 449 42.90 -3.58 -17.88
N LEU A 450 43.24 -4.79 -17.46
CA LEU A 450 42.35 -5.69 -16.72
C LEU A 450 41.99 -5.12 -15.34
N THR A 451 42.94 -4.46 -14.67
CA THR A 451 42.67 -3.78 -13.39
C THR A 451 41.61 -2.69 -13.55
N ILE A 452 41.74 -1.83 -14.57
CA ILE A 452 40.75 -0.79 -14.88
C ILE A 452 39.39 -1.42 -15.20
N PHE A 453 39.38 -2.45 -16.05
CA PHE A 453 38.15 -3.15 -16.42
C PHE A 453 37.41 -3.65 -15.16
N VAL A 454 38.10 -4.39 -14.29
CA VAL A 454 37.52 -4.93 -13.06
C VAL A 454 37.11 -3.82 -12.09
N SER A 455 37.94 -2.80 -11.89
CA SER A 455 37.64 -1.67 -11.01
C SER A 455 36.37 -0.93 -11.43
N VAL A 456 36.21 -0.66 -12.73
CA VAL A 456 35.00 0.01 -13.27
C VAL A 456 33.76 -0.86 -13.07
N LEU A 457 33.84 -2.17 -13.32
CA LEU A 457 32.70 -3.06 -13.12
C LEU A 457 32.28 -3.17 -11.64
N VAL A 458 33.25 -3.23 -10.72
CA VAL A 458 32.99 -3.38 -9.29
C VAL A 458 32.38 -2.10 -8.70
N ILE A 459 32.94 -0.92 -9.00
CA ILE A 459 32.40 0.36 -8.49
C ILE A 459 31.04 0.70 -9.09
N ALA A 460 30.68 0.07 -10.19
CA ALA A 460 29.43 0.30 -10.88
C ALA A 460 28.28 -0.55 -10.37
N CYS A 461 28.43 -1.41 -9.37
CA CYS A 461 27.25 -2.11 -8.84
C CYS A 461 26.22 -1.09 -8.35
N PRO A 462 24.95 -1.11 -8.77
CA PRO A 462 23.91 -0.26 -8.18
C PRO A 462 23.20 -1.00 -7.03
N CYS A 463 23.96 -1.61 -6.12
CA CYS A 463 23.44 -2.51 -5.09
C CYS A 463 22.38 -1.79 -4.19
N ALA A 464 22.70 -0.59 -3.73
CA ALA A 464 21.84 0.21 -2.86
C ALA A 464 20.58 0.76 -3.56
N LEU A 465 20.58 0.81 -4.90
CA LEU A 465 19.49 1.39 -5.69
C LEU A 465 18.19 0.60 -5.53
N GLY A 466 18.28 -0.73 -5.48
CA GLY A 466 17.10 -1.60 -5.34
C GLY A 466 16.46 -1.59 -3.96
N LEU A 467 17.19 -1.19 -2.93
CA LEU A 467 16.67 -1.05 -1.56
C LEU A 467 16.16 0.37 -1.26
N ALA A 468 16.64 1.37 -1.98
CA ALA A 468 16.43 2.78 -1.66
C ALA A 468 14.96 3.15 -1.48
N THR A 469 14.12 2.75 -2.44
CA THR A 469 12.68 3.05 -2.42
C THR A 469 11.91 2.10 -1.50
N PRO A 470 12.04 0.78 -1.63
CA PRO A 470 11.22 -0.14 -0.83
C PRO A 470 11.47 -0.01 0.68
N THR A 471 12.73 0.27 1.10
CA THR A 471 13.05 0.40 2.53
C THR A 471 12.41 1.63 3.14
N ALA A 472 12.41 2.76 2.42
CA ALA A 472 11.78 3.98 2.88
C ALA A 472 10.24 3.85 2.95
N ILE A 473 9.63 3.19 1.97
CA ILE A 473 8.19 2.89 1.98
C ILE A 473 7.86 2.00 3.17
N MET A 474 8.59 0.89 3.36
CA MET A 474 8.32 -0.06 4.46
C MET A 474 8.48 0.56 5.86
N VAL A 475 9.53 1.36 6.08
CA VAL A 475 9.68 2.07 7.36
C VAL A 475 8.61 3.15 7.51
N GLY A 476 8.24 3.83 6.42
CA GLY A 476 7.18 4.84 6.38
C GLY A 476 5.80 4.28 6.70
N THR A 477 5.36 3.24 6.00
CA THR A 477 4.06 2.57 6.23
C THR A 477 4.01 1.88 7.58
N GLY A 478 5.11 1.25 8.01
CA GLY A 478 5.22 0.71 9.36
C GLY A 478 5.10 1.78 10.45
N LYS A 479 5.65 2.97 10.23
CA LYS A 479 5.49 4.11 11.14
C LYS A 479 4.07 4.72 11.07
N ALA A 480 3.46 4.77 9.89
CA ALA A 480 2.08 5.20 9.69
C ALA A 480 1.13 4.30 10.50
N ALA A 481 1.28 2.97 10.38
CA ALA A 481 0.49 1.99 11.11
C ALA A 481 0.57 2.19 12.63
N GLN A 482 1.77 2.45 13.18
CA GLN A 482 1.95 2.77 14.60
C GLN A 482 1.28 4.08 15.05
N LEU A 483 0.93 4.96 14.11
CA LEU A 483 0.20 6.20 14.37
C LEU A 483 -1.31 6.04 14.11
N GLY A 484 -1.81 4.84 13.78
CA GLY A 484 -3.20 4.60 13.42
C GLY A 484 -3.56 5.05 11.99
N ILE A 485 -2.55 5.18 11.12
CA ILE A 485 -2.68 5.63 9.73
C ILE A 485 -2.31 4.48 8.80
N PHE A 486 -3.28 3.91 8.09
CA PHE A 486 -3.06 2.80 7.18
C PHE A 486 -3.05 3.27 5.74
N ILE A 487 -2.00 2.92 5.00
CA ILE A 487 -1.83 3.32 3.61
C ILE A 487 -1.82 2.05 2.77
N LYS A 488 -2.75 1.91 1.82
CA LYS A 488 -2.94 0.68 1.03
C LYS A 488 -1.88 0.41 -0.03
N SER A 489 -1.24 1.46 -0.52
CA SER A 489 -0.30 1.35 -1.65
C SER A 489 0.87 2.30 -1.50
N GLY A 490 2.05 1.88 -1.95
CA GLY A 490 3.18 2.79 -2.12
C GLY A 490 2.89 3.93 -3.11
N GLU A 491 1.95 3.71 -4.04
CA GLU A 491 1.44 4.74 -4.95
C GLU A 491 0.63 5.81 -4.22
N ALA A 492 -0.31 5.43 -3.36
CA ALA A 492 -1.07 6.36 -2.52
C ALA A 492 -0.14 7.22 -1.67
N LEU A 493 0.90 6.62 -1.08
CA LEU A 493 1.92 7.34 -0.33
C LEU A 493 2.66 8.39 -1.20
N GLU A 494 3.02 8.03 -2.42
CA GLU A 494 3.69 8.95 -3.34
C GLU A 494 2.76 10.09 -3.77
N ILE A 495 1.54 9.78 -4.18
CA ILE A 495 0.56 10.76 -4.63
C ILE A 495 0.18 11.71 -3.49
N ALA A 496 -0.02 11.20 -2.28
CA ALA A 496 -0.32 11.97 -1.07
C ALA A 496 0.71 13.07 -0.80
N SER A 497 1.98 12.82 -1.11
CA SER A 497 3.05 13.82 -0.94
C SER A 497 2.99 15.00 -1.94
N HIS A 498 2.19 14.83 -3.00
CA HIS A 498 2.03 15.75 -4.13
C HIS A 498 0.63 16.35 -4.20
N ILE A 499 -0.19 16.19 -3.17
CA ILE A 499 -1.54 16.77 -3.10
C ILE A 499 -1.46 18.29 -2.96
N ASP A 500 -2.24 18.96 -3.82
CA ASP A 500 -2.36 20.42 -3.86
C ASP A 500 -3.65 20.89 -3.15
N CYS A 501 -4.70 20.06 -3.19
CA CYS A 501 -6.04 20.40 -2.74
C CYS A 501 -6.58 19.31 -1.80
N VAL A 502 -7.09 19.70 -0.63
CA VAL A 502 -7.76 18.80 0.31
C VAL A 502 -9.23 19.18 0.39
N VAL A 503 -10.12 18.23 0.07
CA VAL A 503 -11.57 18.39 0.13
C VAL A 503 -12.07 17.58 1.32
N PHE A 504 -12.64 18.26 2.30
CA PHE A 504 -13.26 17.61 3.45
C PHE A 504 -14.77 17.49 3.24
N ASP A 505 -15.31 16.30 3.45
CA ASP A 505 -16.74 16.18 3.72
C ASP A 505 -17.07 16.89 5.04
N LYS A 506 -18.31 17.38 5.15
CA LYS A 506 -18.76 18.02 6.38
C LYS A 506 -19.05 16.99 7.47
N THR A 507 -19.93 16.03 7.19
CA THR A 507 -20.56 15.20 8.22
C THR A 507 -19.62 14.07 8.63
N GLY A 508 -19.39 13.88 9.93
CA GLY A 508 -18.48 12.84 10.44
C GLY A 508 -16.98 13.12 10.22
N THR A 509 -16.64 14.10 9.38
CA THR A 509 -15.27 14.50 9.07
C THR A 509 -14.88 15.81 9.76
N ILE A 510 -15.52 16.93 9.40
CA ILE A 510 -15.34 18.22 10.10
C ILE A 510 -16.16 18.26 11.38
N THR A 511 -17.35 17.68 11.33
CA THR A 511 -18.27 17.61 12.47
C THR A 511 -18.27 16.23 13.09
N ILE A 512 -18.81 16.09 14.30
CA ILE A 512 -18.86 14.82 15.03
C ILE A 512 -19.78 13.80 14.31
N GLY A 513 -20.73 14.26 13.51
CA GLY A 513 -21.71 13.37 12.86
C GLY A 513 -22.87 12.99 13.79
N LYS A 514 -22.97 13.63 14.96
CA LYS A 514 -24.04 13.43 15.95
C LYS A 514 -24.82 14.75 16.10
N PRO A 515 -25.73 15.05 15.16
CA PRO A 515 -26.52 16.27 15.22
C PRO A 515 -27.41 16.29 16.48
N LEU A 516 -27.57 17.47 17.08
CA LEU A 516 -28.39 17.68 18.26
C LEU A 516 -29.35 18.84 18.03
N VAL A 517 -30.57 18.73 18.53
CA VAL A 517 -31.52 19.86 18.53
C VAL A 517 -31.05 20.89 19.55
N THR A 518 -30.62 22.06 19.07
CA THR A 518 -30.11 23.14 19.93
C THR A 518 -31.21 24.11 20.33
N ASP A 519 -32.16 24.40 19.44
CA ASP A 519 -33.21 25.39 19.67
C ASP A 519 -34.54 24.94 19.09
N VAL A 520 -35.63 25.28 19.80
CA VAL A 520 -37.01 25.06 19.36
C VAL A 520 -37.71 26.41 19.32
N PHE A 521 -38.16 26.82 18.13
CA PHE A 521 -38.88 28.07 17.90
C PHE A 521 -40.35 27.76 17.65
N ALA A 522 -41.18 27.97 18.67
CA ALA A 522 -42.62 27.72 18.61
C ALA A 522 -43.32 28.52 19.71
N GLN A 523 -44.63 28.73 19.59
CA GLN A 523 -45.45 29.16 20.73
C GLN A 523 -45.57 28.02 21.75
N ASP A 524 -45.79 26.79 21.28
CA ASP A 524 -45.76 25.56 22.08
C ASP A 524 -44.60 24.66 21.61
N LYS A 525 -43.50 24.70 22.37
CA LYS A 525 -42.28 23.94 22.06
C LYS A 525 -42.49 22.43 22.22
N GLN A 526 -43.27 22.02 23.21
CA GLN A 526 -43.51 20.60 23.48
C GLN A 526 -44.36 19.99 22.37
N GLN A 527 -45.38 20.71 21.90
CA GLN A 527 -46.21 20.25 20.78
C GLN A 527 -45.40 20.09 19.49
N VAL A 528 -44.56 21.06 19.13
CA VAL A 528 -43.71 20.98 17.93
C VAL A 528 -42.74 19.81 18.00
N LEU A 529 -42.09 19.62 19.15
CA LEU A 529 -41.13 18.52 19.33
C LEU A 529 -41.85 17.16 19.32
N ALA A 530 -43.04 17.05 19.92
CA ALA A 530 -43.85 15.83 19.88
C ALA A 530 -44.26 15.45 18.44
N TYR A 531 -44.70 16.42 17.65
CA TYR A 531 -45.15 16.19 16.28
C TYR A 531 -43.99 15.88 15.32
N ALA A 532 -42.86 16.56 15.48
CA ALA A 532 -41.66 16.24 14.72
C ALA A 532 -41.14 14.84 15.06
N ALA A 533 -41.06 14.49 16.35
CA ALA A 533 -40.65 13.15 16.78
C ALA A 533 -41.60 12.07 16.26
N ALA A 534 -42.91 12.31 16.27
CA ALA A 534 -43.88 11.37 15.72
C ALA A 534 -43.69 11.11 14.23
N LEU A 535 -43.41 12.14 13.43
CA LEU A 535 -43.14 12.01 12.00
C LEU A 535 -41.81 11.30 11.71
N GLU A 536 -40.86 11.35 12.64
CA GLU A 536 -39.51 10.84 12.45
C GLU A 536 -39.28 9.45 13.06
N GLN A 537 -40.27 8.85 13.74
CA GLN A 537 -40.18 7.53 14.39
C GLN A 537 -39.77 6.36 13.48
N GLY A 538 -39.94 6.49 12.15
CA GLY A 538 -39.56 5.48 11.16
C GLY A 538 -38.34 5.84 10.32
N SER A 539 -37.66 6.96 10.62
CA SER A 539 -36.60 7.52 9.81
C SER A 539 -35.23 7.20 10.41
N VAL A 540 -34.32 6.70 9.58
CA VAL A 540 -32.90 6.46 9.93
C VAL A 540 -32.02 7.68 9.63
N HIS A 541 -32.63 8.82 9.29
CA HIS A 541 -31.88 10.03 8.96
C HIS A 541 -31.24 10.65 10.22
N PRO A 542 -29.98 11.15 10.19
CA PRO A 542 -29.32 11.71 11.38
C PRO A 542 -30.12 12.81 12.09
N LEU A 543 -30.81 13.67 11.32
CA LEU A 543 -31.70 14.71 11.88
C LEU A 543 -32.91 14.12 12.61
N ALA A 544 -33.44 12.98 12.16
CA ALA A 544 -34.54 12.27 12.80
C ALA A 544 -34.12 11.77 14.18
N THR A 545 -32.95 11.12 14.24
CA THR A 545 -32.35 10.64 15.49
C THR A 545 -32.15 11.77 16.49
N ALA A 546 -31.68 12.94 16.04
CA ALA A 546 -31.51 14.12 16.89
C ALA A 546 -32.83 14.59 17.51
N ILE A 547 -33.92 14.58 16.73
CA ILE A 547 -35.26 14.98 17.17
C ILE A 547 -35.83 13.96 18.16
N LEU A 548 -35.70 12.66 17.85
CA LEU A 548 -36.17 11.56 18.70
C LEU A 548 -35.44 11.57 20.05
N GLN A 549 -34.11 11.67 20.03
CA GLN A 549 -33.30 11.75 21.24
C GLN A 549 -33.70 12.95 22.10
N LYS A 550 -33.91 14.13 21.47
CA LYS A 550 -34.35 15.33 22.19
C LYS A 550 -35.72 15.15 22.84
N ALA A 551 -36.66 14.50 22.14
CA ALA A 551 -37.99 14.20 22.68
C ALA A 551 -37.93 13.20 23.85
N GLU A 552 -37.04 12.21 23.79
CA GLU A 552 -36.80 11.25 24.86
C GLU A 552 -36.17 11.90 26.10
N GLU A 553 -35.14 12.74 25.91
CA GLU A 553 -34.48 13.52 26.96
C GLU A 553 -35.45 14.47 27.70
N GLU A 554 -36.41 15.06 26.98
CA GLU A 554 -37.44 15.93 27.55
C GLU A 554 -38.71 15.16 27.99
N HIS A 555 -38.70 13.83 27.93
CA HIS A 555 -39.80 12.95 28.30
C HIS A 555 -41.13 13.28 27.61
N ILE A 556 -41.08 13.64 26.33
CA ILE A 556 -42.24 14.00 25.52
C ILE A 556 -42.85 12.76 24.87
N LEU A 557 -44.15 12.56 25.07
CA LEU A 557 -44.91 11.49 24.42
C LEU A 557 -45.29 11.91 22.99
N ALA A 558 -44.61 11.34 22.00
CA ALA A 558 -44.96 11.50 20.60
C ALA A 558 -46.25 10.70 20.25
N PRO A 559 -47.22 11.29 19.54
CA PRO A 559 -48.38 10.57 19.05
C PRO A 559 -47.97 9.46 18.06
N SER A 560 -48.71 8.35 18.06
CA SER A 560 -48.50 7.29 17.07
C SER A 560 -49.10 7.72 15.72
N LEU A 561 -48.27 7.71 14.68
CA LEU A 561 -48.67 7.99 13.30
C LEU A 561 -48.64 6.72 12.46
N SER A 562 -49.51 6.66 11.45
CA SER A 562 -49.51 5.61 10.43
C SER A 562 -49.34 6.23 9.05
N ASN A 563 -48.74 5.49 8.11
CA ASN A 563 -48.51 5.92 6.72
C ASN A 563 -47.67 7.21 6.58
N ILE A 564 -46.54 7.29 7.28
CA ILE A 564 -45.55 8.37 7.07
C ILE A 564 -44.97 8.23 5.66
N GLN A 565 -44.94 9.34 4.90
CA GLN A 565 -44.37 9.39 3.56
C GLN A 565 -43.20 10.36 3.49
N THR A 566 -42.13 9.92 2.83
CA THR A 566 -40.91 10.71 2.63
C THR A 566 -40.92 11.37 1.25
N VAL A 567 -40.57 12.64 1.22
CA VAL A 567 -40.36 13.43 -0.01
C VAL A 567 -38.87 13.75 -0.11
N ASN A 568 -38.19 13.08 -1.05
CA ASN A 568 -36.75 13.18 -1.24
C ASN A 568 -36.28 14.64 -1.39
N GLY A 569 -35.27 15.01 -0.60
CA GLY A 569 -34.71 16.37 -0.58
C GLY A 569 -35.62 17.45 0.04
N LYS A 570 -36.77 17.08 0.63
CA LYS A 570 -37.72 18.03 1.24
C LYS A 570 -38.05 17.70 2.71
N GLY A 571 -38.54 16.51 3.00
CA GLY A 571 -38.98 16.15 4.35
C GLY A 571 -39.94 14.97 4.40
N VAL A 572 -40.73 14.88 5.46
CA VAL A 572 -41.70 13.83 5.74
C VAL A 572 -43.08 14.41 6.07
N TYR A 573 -44.14 13.66 5.76
CA TYR A 573 -45.50 14.04 6.15
C TYR A 573 -46.37 12.82 6.46
N ALA A 574 -47.43 13.04 7.24
CA ALA A 574 -48.43 12.03 7.58
C ALA A 574 -49.79 12.69 7.89
N GLN A 575 -50.83 11.88 8.10
CA GLN A 575 -52.12 12.34 8.62
C GLN A 575 -52.24 12.08 10.12
N LEU A 576 -52.61 13.12 10.87
CA LEU A 576 -52.95 13.04 12.29
C LEU A 576 -54.36 13.63 12.46
N SER A 577 -55.33 12.82 12.92
CA SER A 577 -56.72 13.26 13.16
C SER A 577 -57.34 13.99 11.97
N GLU A 578 -57.22 13.40 10.76
CA GLU A 578 -57.66 13.94 9.45
C GLU A 578 -56.91 15.19 8.95
N LYS A 579 -55.97 15.74 9.72
CA LYS A 579 -55.15 16.89 9.33
C LYS A 579 -53.77 16.48 8.86
N LYS A 580 -53.22 17.23 7.90
CA LYS A 580 -51.88 16.96 7.34
C LYS A 580 -50.81 17.51 8.28
N LEU A 581 -49.92 16.65 8.75
CA LEU A 581 -48.77 17.03 9.57
C LEU A 581 -47.51 16.88 8.71
N MET A 582 -46.63 17.89 8.70
CA MET A 582 -45.40 17.84 7.91
C MET A 582 -44.18 18.32 8.71
N ALA A 583 -43.03 17.73 8.43
CA ALA A 583 -41.72 18.17 8.90
C ALA A 583 -40.74 18.19 7.73
N GLY A 584 -40.08 19.31 7.46
CA GLY A 584 -39.20 19.43 6.30
C GLY A 584 -38.52 20.78 6.13
N ASN A 585 -37.95 21.01 4.97
CA ASN A 585 -37.33 22.30 4.62
C ASN A 585 -38.38 23.35 4.21
N ARG A 586 -37.94 24.61 4.08
CA ARG A 586 -38.82 25.72 3.69
C ARG A 586 -39.52 25.52 2.34
N ARG A 587 -38.84 24.91 1.36
CA ARG A 587 -39.43 24.66 0.04
C ARG A 587 -40.69 23.81 0.14
N MET A 588 -40.70 22.80 1.02
CA MET A 588 -41.88 21.97 1.29
C MET A 588 -43.06 22.79 1.82
N MET A 589 -42.80 23.79 2.67
CA MET A 589 -43.82 24.65 3.25
C MET A 589 -44.39 25.63 2.22
N GLU A 590 -43.51 26.23 1.42
CA GLU A 590 -43.88 27.18 0.36
C GLU A 590 -44.69 26.52 -0.77
N GLU A 591 -44.34 25.29 -1.16
CA GLU A 591 -45.06 24.53 -2.19
C GLU A 591 -46.49 24.15 -1.79
N GLU A 592 -46.73 23.96 -0.49
CA GLU A 592 -48.06 23.72 0.08
C GLU A 592 -48.81 25.04 0.37
N GLY A 593 -48.23 26.19 0.02
CA GLY A 593 -48.85 27.51 0.17
C GLY A 593 -48.91 28.01 1.61
N LEU A 594 -48.08 27.48 2.51
CA LEU A 594 -48.07 27.86 3.93
C LEU A 594 -47.35 29.19 4.14
N ASP A 595 -47.84 30.01 5.08
CA ASP A 595 -47.18 31.25 5.48
C ASP A 595 -45.97 30.97 6.38
N VAL A 596 -44.78 31.30 5.88
CA VAL A 596 -43.48 31.13 6.54
C VAL A 596 -42.92 32.43 7.14
N SER A 597 -43.65 33.56 7.02
CA SER A 597 -43.16 34.89 7.38
C SER A 597 -42.77 35.02 8.86
N MET A 598 -43.48 34.32 9.76
CA MET A 598 -43.27 34.40 11.21
C MET A 598 -41.89 33.93 11.68
N TYR A 599 -41.31 32.90 11.06
CA TYR A 599 -40.06 32.29 11.50
C TYR A 599 -38.87 32.59 10.58
N LEU A 600 -39.09 33.43 9.55
CA LEU A 600 -38.12 33.70 8.50
C LEU A 600 -36.85 34.40 9.00
N GLU A 601 -36.97 35.32 9.97
CA GLU A 601 -35.80 35.97 10.59
C GLU A 601 -35.03 35.00 11.49
N ALA A 602 -35.74 34.18 12.26
CA ALA A 602 -35.11 33.20 13.14
C ALA A 602 -34.45 32.05 12.33
N GLU A 603 -35.01 31.66 11.18
CA GLU A 603 -34.39 30.73 10.24
C GLU A 603 -33.06 31.29 9.75
N LYS A 604 -33.04 32.56 9.30
CA LYS A 604 -31.82 33.23 8.85
C LYS A 604 -30.75 33.27 9.93
N ALA A 605 -31.12 33.64 11.16
CA ALA A 605 -30.18 33.70 12.29
C ALA A 605 -29.61 32.31 12.61
N CYS A 606 -30.43 31.25 12.54
CA CYS A 606 -29.98 29.87 12.74
C CYS A 606 -29.03 29.41 11.64
N GLN A 607 -29.36 29.67 10.37
CA GLN A 607 -28.50 29.34 9.23
C GLN A 607 -27.16 30.08 9.29
N GLU A 608 -27.16 31.36 9.68
CA GLU A 608 -25.95 32.16 9.87
C GLU A 608 -25.08 31.66 11.03
N ALA A 609 -25.70 31.00 12.01
CA ALA A 609 -25.00 30.29 13.09
C ALA A 609 -24.52 28.88 12.69
N GLY A 610 -24.79 28.42 11.45
CA GLY A 610 -24.40 27.09 10.99
C GLY A 610 -25.35 25.98 11.43
N LYS A 611 -26.61 26.31 11.74
CA LYS A 611 -27.63 25.34 12.14
C LYS A 611 -28.51 24.97 10.94
N SER A 612 -28.88 23.71 10.85
CA SER A 612 -29.91 23.22 9.93
C SER A 612 -31.29 23.41 10.56
N VAL A 613 -32.27 23.81 9.75
CA VAL A 613 -33.62 24.16 10.23
C VAL A 613 -34.63 23.19 9.65
N VAL A 614 -35.42 22.57 10.53
CA VAL A 614 -36.56 21.72 10.18
C VAL A 614 -37.84 22.46 10.56
N TRP A 615 -38.66 22.77 9.57
CA TRP A 615 -39.96 23.41 9.74
C TRP A 615 -41.01 22.35 10.05
N VAL A 616 -41.94 22.67 10.97
CA VAL A 616 -43.04 21.78 11.34
C VAL A 616 -44.35 22.51 11.10
N SER A 617 -45.25 21.88 10.35
CA SER A 617 -46.59 22.38 10.09
C SER A 617 -47.66 21.38 10.49
N TYR A 618 -48.79 21.91 10.90
CA TYR A 618 -50.00 21.15 11.17
C TYR A 618 -51.16 21.82 10.44
N ASP A 619 -51.79 21.08 9.54
CA ASP A 619 -52.85 21.55 8.65
C ASP A 619 -52.33 22.66 7.70
N GLN A 620 -52.99 23.83 7.64
CA GLN A 620 -52.56 24.98 6.84
C GLN A 620 -51.70 26.00 7.61
N GLN A 621 -51.06 25.59 8.71
CA GLN A 621 -50.27 26.50 9.53
C GLN A 621 -48.91 25.92 9.90
N VAL A 622 -47.86 26.73 9.76
CA VAL A 622 -46.56 26.47 10.37
C VAL A 622 -46.67 26.70 11.88
N ILE A 623 -46.41 25.66 12.67
CA ILE A 623 -46.51 25.69 14.13
C ILE A 623 -45.17 25.97 14.82
N GLY A 624 -44.06 25.77 14.09
CA GLY A 624 -42.73 26.13 14.57
C GLY A 624 -41.61 25.56 13.71
N MET A 625 -40.38 25.69 14.20
CA MET A 625 -39.19 25.10 13.60
C MET A 625 -38.18 24.65 14.67
N LEU A 626 -37.37 23.66 14.29
CA LEU A 626 -36.31 23.06 15.09
C LEU A 626 -34.97 23.44 14.45
N ALA A 627 -34.06 23.99 15.25
CA ALA A 627 -32.68 24.21 14.82
C ALA A 627 -31.81 23.06 15.34
N ILE A 628 -31.11 22.42 14.41
CA ILE A 628 -30.27 21.26 14.63
C ILE A 628 -28.85 21.64 14.25
N ALA A 629 -27.91 21.44 15.16
CA ALA A 629 -26.51 21.72 14.93
C ALA A 629 -25.69 20.45 15.14
N ASP A 630 -24.67 20.27 14.31
CA ASP A 630 -23.63 19.28 14.56
C ASP A 630 -22.37 20.02 15.04
N LYS A 631 -21.77 19.53 16.12
CA LYS A 631 -20.62 20.19 16.72
C LYS A 631 -19.40 19.95 15.83
N ILE A 632 -18.63 21.01 15.57
CA ILE A 632 -17.33 20.90 14.89
C ILE A 632 -16.37 20.14 15.80
N LYS A 633 -15.60 19.20 15.24
CA LYS A 633 -14.57 18.47 15.97
C LYS A 633 -13.51 19.43 16.51
N ASP A 634 -12.88 19.04 17.61
CA ASP A 634 -11.77 19.81 18.14
C ASP A 634 -10.59 19.83 17.13
N HIS A 635 -9.78 20.88 17.15
CA HIS A 635 -8.59 21.06 16.29
C HIS A 635 -8.80 21.19 14.77
N VAL A 636 -10.02 21.11 14.24
CA VAL A 636 -10.30 21.29 12.79
C VAL A 636 -9.66 22.58 12.28
N ARG A 637 -9.85 23.69 12.99
CA ARG A 637 -9.29 24.99 12.60
C ARG A 637 -7.77 25.00 12.56
N ASP A 638 -7.13 24.36 13.53
CA ASP A 638 -5.66 24.26 13.59
C ASP A 638 -5.13 23.50 12.37
N VAL A 639 -5.79 22.40 12.00
CA VAL A 639 -5.44 21.58 10.83
C VAL A 639 -5.64 22.33 9.53
N VAL A 640 -6.77 23.04 9.36
CA VAL A 640 -7.04 23.84 8.16
C VAL A 640 -6.00 24.96 8.01
N GLU A 641 -5.66 25.66 9.09
CA GLU A 641 -4.61 26.68 9.08
C GLU A 641 -3.23 26.10 8.73
N SER A 642 -2.89 24.93 9.28
CA SER A 642 -1.64 24.22 9.01
C SER A 642 -1.54 23.78 7.53
N LEU A 643 -2.59 23.17 6.99
CA LEU A 643 -2.68 22.77 5.59
C LEU A 643 -2.54 23.99 4.66
N THR A 644 -3.22 25.09 4.98
CA THR A 644 -3.14 26.34 4.22
C THR A 644 -1.73 26.96 4.27
N LYS A 645 -1.09 26.98 5.44
CA LYS A 645 0.31 27.42 5.61
C LYS A 645 1.30 26.53 4.83
N SER A 646 0.97 25.26 4.63
CA SER A 646 1.74 24.32 3.79
C SER A 646 1.52 24.52 2.29
N GLY A 647 0.74 25.53 1.89
CA GLY A 647 0.46 25.88 0.50
C GLY A 647 -0.66 25.07 -0.15
N LYS A 648 -1.46 24.33 0.63
CA LYS A 648 -2.59 23.55 0.11
C LYS A 648 -3.85 24.38 0.10
N GLU A 649 -4.68 24.17 -0.90
CA GLU A 649 -6.04 24.70 -0.89
C GLU A 649 -6.97 23.76 -0.13
N VAL A 650 -7.77 24.30 0.78
CA VAL A 650 -8.72 23.52 1.56
C VAL A 650 -10.14 23.86 1.12
N TYR A 651 -10.93 22.83 0.85
CA TYR A 651 -12.34 22.92 0.46
C TYR A 651 -13.19 22.13 1.46
N MET A 652 -14.40 22.61 1.68
CA MET A 652 -15.46 21.83 2.33
C MET A 652 -16.54 21.49 1.31
N ILE A 653 -16.96 20.24 1.25
CA ILE A 653 -18.10 19.78 0.46
C ILE A 653 -19.27 19.39 1.37
N SER A 654 -20.49 19.79 1.02
CA SER A 654 -21.68 19.49 1.82
C SER A 654 -22.96 19.50 0.99
N GLY A 655 -23.94 18.69 1.40
CA GLY A 655 -25.31 18.75 0.92
C GLY A 655 -26.16 19.84 1.59
N ASP A 656 -25.64 20.50 2.62
CA ASP A 656 -26.35 21.58 3.32
C ASP A 656 -26.55 22.80 2.42
N HIS A 657 -27.55 23.62 2.79
CA HIS A 657 -27.79 24.89 2.15
C HIS A 657 -26.56 25.82 2.24
N THR A 658 -26.33 26.60 1.19
CA THR A 658 -25.14 27.45 1.02
C THR A 658 -24.80 28.29 2.26
N ARG A 659 -25.82 28.85 2.93
CA ARG A 659 -25.62 29.69 4.12
C ARG A 659 -25.07 28.92 5.32
N THR A 660 -25.64 27.75 5.61
CA THR A 660 -25.24 26.87 6.70
C THR A 660 -23.83 26.34 6.47
N ALA A 661 -23.55 25.86 5.25
CA ALA A 661 -22.23 25.40 4.86
C ALA A 661 -21.17 26.52 4.97
N THR A 662 -21.48 27.73 4.52
CA THR A 662 -20.55 28.88 4.63
C THR A 662 -20.28 29.25 6.09
N ALA A 663 -21.30 29.19 6.95
CA ALA A 663 -21.14 29.45 8.38
C ALA A 663 -20.24 28.42 9.08
N ILE A 664 -20.45 27.13 8.81
CA ILE A 664 -19.61 26.04 9.35
C ILE A 664 -18.17 26.15 8.82
N ALA A 665 -17.99 26.37 7.53
CA ALA A 665 -16.67 26.57 6.93
C ALA A 665 -15.92 27.74 7.56
N LYS A 666 -16.60 28.86 7.81
CA LYS A 666 -16.01 30.03 8.48
C LYS A 666 -15.57 29.72 9.91
N GLN A 667 -16.34 28.91 10.65
CA GLN A 667 -15.97 28.45 11.99
C GLN A 667 -14.77 27.50 11.95
N ALA A 668 -14.71 26.62 10.93
CA ALA A 668 -13.61 25.70 10.67
C ALA A 668 -12.36 26.39 10.07
N GLY A 669 -12.44 27.67 9.67
CA GLY A 669 -11.34 28.40 9.02
C GLY A 669 -11.16 28.09 7.52
N ILE A 670 -12.14 27.45 6.88
CA ILE A 670 -12.13 27.06 5.47
C ILE A 670 -12.70 28.21 4.62
N THR A 671 -11.98 28.57 3.56
CA THR A 671 -12.38 29.67 2.65
C THR A 671 -13.20 29.19 1.46
N ASN A 672 -12.95 27.99 0.95
CA ASN A 672 -13.63 27.46 -0.22
C ASN A 672 -14.73 26.48 0.18
N VAL A 673 -15.96 26.73 -0.26
CA VAL A 673 -17.13 25.92 0.11
C VAL A 673 -17.88 25.50 -1.14
N ILE A 674 -18.24 24.22 -1.18
CA ILE A 674 -19.09 23.62 -2.20
C ILE A 674 -20.32 23.08 -1.46
N ALA A 675 -21.45 23.73 -1.64
CA ALA A 675 -22.69 23.45 -0.92
C ALA A 675 -23.78 22.90 -1.84
N GLU A 676 -24.86 22.37 -1.25
CA GLU A 676 -26.03 21.84 -1.96
C GLU A 676 -25.69 20.68 -2.93
N VAL A 677 -24.68 19.88 -2.58
CA VAL A 677 -24.23 18.73 -3.38
C VAL A 677 -24.89 17.44 -2.90
N LEU A 678 -25.52 16.72 -3.82
CA LEU A 678 -26.06 15.37 -3.54
C LEU A 678 -24.91 14.35 -3.44
N PRO A 679 -25.07 13.24 -2.70
CA PRO A 679 -24.01 12.22 -2.57
C PRO A 679 -23.44 11.73 -3.90
N GLN A 680 -24.29 11.56 -4.92
CA GLN A 680 -23.90 11.12 -6.27
C GLN A 680 -23.07 12.17 -7.02
N ASP A 681 -23.29 13.45 -6.73
CA ASP A 681 -22.67 14.57 -7.43
C ASP A 681 -21.31 14.98 -6.81
N LYS A 682 -20.98 14.47 -5.61
CA LYS A 682 -19.69 14.75 -4.95
C LYS A 682 -18.50 14.35 -5.82
N ALA A 683 -18.60 13.21 -6.52
CA ALA A 683 -17.56 12.75 -7.43
C ALA A 683 -17.39 13.67 -8.65
N GLU A 684 -18.49 14.23 -9.18
CA GLU A 684 -18.42 15.19 -10.29
C GLU A 684 -17.70 16.47 -9.88
N GLU A 685 -17.88 16.91 -8.64
CA GLU A 685 -17.22 18.10 -8.12
C GLU A 685 -15.72 17.88 -7.87
N VAL A 686 -15.35 16.71 -7.34
CA VAL A 686 -13.93 16.28 -7.29
C VAL A 686 -13.33 16.30 -8.69
N LYS A 687 -14.04 15.75 -9.69
CA LYS A 687 -13.62 15.76 -11.10
C LYS A 687 -13.52 17.18 -11.68
N ARG A 688 -14.37 18.11 -11.24
CA ARG A 688 -14.29 19.53 -11.63
C ARG A 688 -12.99 20.16 -11.12
N LEU A 689 -12.60 19.88 -9.87
CA LEU A 689 -11.33 20.35 -9.31
C LEU A 689 -10.12 19.73 -10.01
N GLN A 690 -10.18 18.44 -10.35
CA GLN A 690 -9.13 17.76 -11.13
C GLN A 690 -8.96 18.36 -12.53
N LYS A 691 -10.06 18.72 -13.21
CA LYS A 691 -10.02 19.42 -14.51
C LYS A 691 -9.35 20.78 -14.45
N LEU A 692 -9.30 21.43 -13.29
CA LEU A 692 -8.54 22.67 -13.06
C LEU A 692 -7.04 22.41 -12.86
N GLY A 693 -6.58 21.15 -12.98
CA GLY A 693 -5.19 20.75 -12.85
C GLY A 693 -4.74 20.50 -11.40
N LYS A 694 -5.67 20.44 -10.45
CA LYS A 694 -5.35 20.19 -9.04
C LYS A 694 -5.27 18.69 -8.77
N LYS A 695 -4.31 18.28 -7.94
CA LYS A 695 -4.32 16.94 -7.32
C LYS A 695 -5.11 16.99 -6.03
N VAL A 696 -6.19 16.21 -5.98
CA VAL A 696 -7.22 16.28 -4.96
C VAL A 696 -7.11 15.10 -4.01
N ALA A 697 -7.02 15.39 -2.71
CA ALA A 697 -7.33 14.41 -1.67
C ALA A 697 -8.75 14.64 -1.18
N MET A 698 -9.59 13.60 -1.23
CA MET A 698 -10.93 13.63 -0.64
C MET A 698 -10.86 13.00 0.76
N VAL A 699 -11.43 13.66 1.76
CA VAL A 699 -11.49 13.19 3.14
C VAL A 699 -12.95 13.01 3.55
N GLY A 700 -13.33 11.81 3.97
CA GLY A 700 -14.72 11.46 4.29
C GLY A 700 -14.83 10.32 5.31
N ASP A 701 -16.07 9.93 5.64
CA ASP A 701 -16.36 8.80 6.54
C ASP A 701 -16.26 7.43 5.86
N GLY A 702 -16.19 7.42 4.52
CA GLY A 702 -16.08 6.22 3.69
C GLY A 702 -17.40 5.52 3.36
N ILE A 703 -18.50 5.86 4.01
CA ILE A 703 -19.81 5.23 3.79
C ILE A 703 -20.60 6.02 2.74
N ASN A 704 -20.72 7.33 2.94
CA ASN A 704 -21.50 8.20 2.06
C ASN A 704 -20.67 8.76 0.89
N ASP A 705 -19.34 8.68 1.02
CA ASP A 705 -18.38 9.34 0.14
C ASP A 705 -17.53 8.39 -0.70
N ALA A 706 -17.85 7.08 -0.69
CA ALA A 706 -17.07 6.04 -1.38
C ALA A 706 -16.73 6.39 -2.84
N ILE A 707 -17.70 6.91 -3.60
CA ILE A 707 -17.51 7.30 -5.01
C ILE A 707 -16.59 8.53 -5.14
N ALA A 708 -16.72 9.51 -4.24
CA ALA A 708 -15.87 10.69 -4.24
C ALA A 708 -14.43 10.37 -3.81
N LEU A 709 -14.26 9.46 -2.84
CA LEU A 709 -12.97 8.97 -2.37
C LEU A 709 -12.22 8.26 -3.50
N THR A 710 -12.88 7.31 -4.18
CA THR A 710 -12.29 6.56 -5.30
C THR A 710 -12.03 7.42 -6.55
N GLN A 711 -12.79 8.50 -6.76
CA GLN A 711 -12.57 9.45 -7.86
C GLN A 711 -11.37 10.37 -7.64
N SER A 712 -10.99 10.64 -6.39
CA SER A 712 -9.88 11.52 -6.04
C SER A 712 -8.51 10.89 -6.33
N GLU A 713 -7.45 11.68 -6.35
CA GLU A 713 -6.08 11.15 -6.46
C GLU A 713 -5.67 10.35 -5.22
N VAL A 714 -6.18 10.74 -4.05
CA VAL A 714 -6.02 10.02 -2.77
C VAL A 714 -7.29 10.14 -1.94
N GLY A 715 -8.01 9.04 -1.77
CA GLY A 715 -9.12 8.95 -0.82
C GLY A 715 -8.62 8.73 0.60
N ILE A 716 -9.08 9.53 1.56
CA ILE A 716 -8.77 9.40 2.99
C ILE A 716 -10.06 9.17 3.77
N ALA A 717 -10.20 7.99 4.40
CA ALA A 717 -11.32 7.69 5.28
C ALA A 717 -10.97 7.99 6.75
N ILE A 718 -11.89 8.60 7.50
CA ILE A 718 -11.77 8.87 8.94
C ILE A 718 -12.71 7.97 9.73
N GLY A 719 -12.19 7.37 10.82
CA GLY A 719 -13.00 6.91 11.94
C GLY A 719 -13.86 5.67 11.70
N SER A 720 -13.97 5.18 10.46
CA SER A 720 -14.68 3.94 10.17
C SER A 720 -13.71 2.90 9.62
N GLY A 721 -13.48 1.87 10.44
CA GLY A 721 -12.94 0.57 9.98
C GLY A 721 -14.01 -0.24 9.24
N SER A 722 -15.08 0.41 8.75
CA SER A 722 -16.13 -0.23 7.99
C SER A 722 -15.57 -0.79 6.70
N ASP A 723 -16.09 -1.92 6.25
CA ASP A 723 -15.60 -2.60 5.04
C ASP A 723 -15.67 -1.67 3.81
N VAL A 724 -16.70 -0.82 3.74
CA VAL A 724 -16.87 0.15 2.64
C VAL A 724 -15.77 1.22 2.64
N ALA A 725 -15.39 1.73 3.82
CA ALA A 725 -14.32 2.70 3.95
C ALA A 725 -12.95 2.08 3.67
N ILE A 726 -12.72 0.87 4.19
CA ILE A 726 -11.52 0.08 3.92
C ILE A 726 -11.43 -0.28 2.45
N GLU A 727 -12.52 -0.47 1.70
CA GLU A 727 -12.43 -0.73 0.25
C GLU A 727 -12.26 0.55 -0.57
N SER A 728 -12.90 1.65 -0.18
CA SER A 728 -13.02 2.86 -1.01
C SER A 728 -11.89 3.87 -0.86
N ALA A 729 -11.15 3.87 0.26
CA ALA A 729 -10.11 4.87 0.54
C ALA A 729 -8.69 4.33 0.34
N ASP A 730 -7.77 5.17 -0.12
CA ASP A 730 -6.35 4.83 -0.25
C ASP A 730 -5.59 4.89 1.08
N ILE A 731 -6.04 5.78 1.96
CA ILE A 731 -5.55 5.97 3.32
C ILE A 731 -6.73 5.83 4.28
N VAL A 732 -6.59 4.99 5.30
CA VAL A 732 -7.60 4.77 6.33
C VAL A 732 -7.04 5.24 7.67
N LEU A 733 -7.76 6.15 8.33
CA LEU A 733 -7.43 6.68 9.64
C LEU A 733 -8.33 5.99 10.66
N MET A 734 -7.74 5.23 11.59
CA MET A 734 -8.52 4.55 12.63
C MET A 734 -9.12 5.54 13.61
N LYS A 735 -8.40 6.62 13.90
CA LYS A 735 -8.87 7.64 14.83
C LYS A 735 -9.89 8.53 14.14
N GLU A 736 -10.82 9.03 14.93
CA GLU A 736 -11.72 10.11 14.50
C GLU A 736 -11.05 11.50 14.50
N ASP A 737 -9.72 11.55 14.69
CA ASP A 737 -8.93 12.78 14.81
C ASP A 737 -8.46 13.31 13.44
N ILE A 738 -8.96 14.50 13.08
CA ILE A 738 -8.64 15.18 11.83
C ILE A 738 -7.15 15.55 11.69
N ARG A 739 -6.39 15.62 12.79
CA ARG A 739 -4.93 15.86 12.75
C ARG A 739 -4.16 14.75 12.04
N ASP A 740 -4.71 13.53 12.02
CA ASP A 740 -4.07 12.40 11.33
C ASP A 740 -4.04 12.59 9.81
N VAL A 741 -4.95 13.39 9.24
CA VAL A 741 -4.90 13.79 7.82
C VAL A 741 -3.61 14.58 7.52
N GLU A 742 -3.28 15.57 8.35
CA GLU A 742 -2.03 16.34 8.20
C GLU A 742 -0.81 15.42 8.39
N THR A 743 -0.87 14.57 9.42
CA THR A 743 0.21 13.64 9.75
C THR A 743 0.48 12.67 8.59
N ALA A 744 -0.56 12.14 7.94
CA ALA A 744 -0.46 11.27 6.77
C ALA A 744 0.22 11.96 5.59
N LEU A 745 -0.18 13.21 5.28
CA LEU A 745 0.41 14.00 4.18
C LEU A 745 1.87 14.36 4.47
N ARG A 746 2.19 14.75 5.71
CA ARG A 746 3.56 15.08 6.14
C ARG A 746 4.49 13.87 6.16
N LEU A 747 3.98 12.72 6.60
CA LEU A 747 4.72 11.47 6.58
C LEU A 747 5.02 11.07 5.14
N SER A 748 4.03 11.11 4.26
CA SER A 748 4.16 10.84 2.82
C SER A 748 5.24 11.73 2.18
N HIS A 749 5.24 13.03 2.49
CA HIS A 749 6.29 13.95 2.04
C HIS A 749 7.68 13.62 2.59
N SER A 750 7.77 13.23 3.86
CA SER A 750 9.03 12.85 4.51
C SER A 750 9.61 11.56 3.91
N VAL A 751 8.76 10.59 3.60
CA VAL A 751 9.14 9.35 2.92
C VAL A 751 9.64 9.63 1.51
N LEU A 752 8.94 10.45 0.71
CA LEU A 752 9.43 10.82 -0.62
C LEU A 752 10.76 11.57 -0.58
N ARG A 753 10.92 12.49 0.38
CA ARG A 753 12.21 13.18 0.59
C ARG A 753 13.31 12.17 0.92
N ASN A 754 13.01 11.18 1.75
CA ASN A 754 13.95 10.11 2.10
C ASN A 754 14.32 9.26 0.88
N ILE A 755 13.34 8.87 0.05
CA ILE A 755 13.58 8.13 -1.20
C ILE A 755 14.53 8.92 -2.12
N LYS A 756 14.29 10.21 -2.32
CA LYS A 756 15.16 11.07 -3.13
C LYS A 756 16.60 11.13 -2.58
N GLN A 757 16.75 11.21 -1.25
CA GLN A 757 18.06 11.16 -0.59
C GLN A 757 18.73 9.79 -0.77
N ASN A 758 17.98 8.70 -0.67
CA ASN A 758 18.51 7.36 -0.85
C ASN A 758 18.98 7.12 -2.28
N LEU A 759 18.21 7.58 -3.28
CA LEU A 759 18.63 7.56 -4.68
C LEU A 759 19.91 8.38 -4.89
N PHE A 760 20.02 9.56 -4.26
CA PHE A 760 21.26 10.34 -4.29
C PHE A 760 22.45 9.54 -3.72
N TRP A 761 22.33 8.95 -2.53
CA TRP A 761 23.39 8.14 -1.93
C TRP A 761 23.71 6.87 -2.72
N ALA A 762 22.73 6.28 -3.40
CA ALA A 762 22.93 5.13 -4.26
C ALA A 762 23.79 5.47 -5.49
N PHE A 763 23.69 6.69 -6.04
CA PHE A 763 24.49 7.11 -7.21
C PHE A 763 25.75 7.90 -6.87
N PHE A 764 25.83 8.51 -5.69
CA PHE A 764 26.94 9.39 -5.30
C PHE A 764 28.30 8.69 -5.43
N TYR A 765 28.43 7.48 -4.86
CA TYR A 765 29.67 6.71 -4.89
C TYR A 765 30.03 6.24 -6.30
N ASN A 766 29.05 5.77 -7.08
CA ASN A 766 29.27 5.29 -8.44
C ASN A 766 29.68 6.44 -9.38
N THR A 767 29.02 7.59 -9.28
CA THR A 767 29.26 8.76 -10.15
C THR A 767 30.66 9.30 -9.98
N ILE A 768 31.18 9.33 -8.74
CA ILE A 768 32.54 9.77 -8.45
C ILE A 768 33.54 8.64 -8.77
N GLY A 769 33.20 7.40 -8.45
CA GLY A 769 34.10 6.27 -8.53
C GLY A 769 34.39 5.78 -9.96
N ILE A 770 33.41 5.82 -10.87
CA ILE A 770 33.58 5.36 -12.26
C ILE A 770 34.68 6.16 -13.01
N PRO A 771 34.68 7.50 -13.02
CA PRO A 771 35.76 8.29 -13.63
C PRO A 771 37.16 7.96 -13.07
N VAL A 772 37.27 7.77 -11.76
CA VAL A 772 38.54 7.44 -11.09
C VAL A 772 38.98 6.02 -11.44
N ALA A 773 38.05 5.06 -11.50
CA ALA A 773 38.31 3.68 -11.91
C ALA A 773 38.68 3.56 -13.39
N ALA A 774 38.08 4.38 -14.25
CA ALA A 774 38.41 4.46 -15.69
C ALA A 774 39.82 5.06 -15.93
N GLY A 775 40.50 5.53 -14.89
CA GLY A 775 41.87 6.03 -14.96
C GLY A 775 41.98 7.49 -15.39
N ILE A 776 40.91 8.28 -15.39
CA ILE A 776 40.95 9.70 -15.82
C ILE A 776 41.95 10.52 -14.99
N LEU A 777 42.12 10.20 -13.70
CA LEU A 777 43.08 10.87 -12.81
C LEU A 777 44.50 10.30 -12.90
N TYR A 778 44.70 9.16 -13.57
CA TYR A 778 46.00 8.48 -13.61
C TYR A 778 47.10 9.27 -14.35
N PRO A 779 46.84 9.92 -15.51
CA PRO A 779 47.88 10.67 -16.22
C PRO A 779 48.49 11.84 -15.43
N ILE A 780 47.72 12.46 -14.52
CA ILE A 780 48.12 13.68 -13.81
C ILE A 780 48.52 13.39 -12.36
N PHE A 781 47.77 12.53 -11.68
CA PHE A 781 47.93 12.28 -10.25
C PHE A 781 48.43 10.87 -9.93
N HIS A 782 48.56 9.99 -10.92
CA HIS A 782 48.87 8.56 -10.73
C HIS A 782 47.90 7.84 -9.78
N ILE A 783 46.67 8.36 -9.65
CA ILE A 783 45.62 7.76 -8.83
C ILE A 783 44.79 6.82 -9.70
N LEU A 784 44.70 5.56 -9.27
CA LEU A 784 43.80 4.56 -9.85
C LEU A 784 42.94 3.95 -8.73
N LEU A 785 41.64 3.79 -8.97
CA LEU A 785 40.77 3.13 -8.00
C LEU A 785 41.08 1.63 -7.99
N SER A 786 41.48 1.08 -6.84
CA SER A 786 41.64 -0.37 -6.70
C SER A 786 40.26 -1.05 -6.58
N PRO A 787 40.11 -2.30 -7.06
CA PRO A 787 38.86 -3.05 -6.91
C PRO A 787 38.42 -3.22 -5.44
N VAL A 788 39.38 -3.23 -4.51
CA VAL A 788 39.13 -3.33 -3.06
C VAL A 788 38.45 -2.08 -2.53
N PHE A 789 38.96 -0.89 -2.86
CA PHE A 789 38.32 0.37 -2.45
C PHE A 789 36.97 0.55 -3.14
N ALA A 790 36.83 0.08 -4.39
CA ALA A 790 35.55 0.05 -5.08
C ALA A 790 34.51 -0.80 -4.33
N GLY A 791 34.88 -2.03 -3.94
CA GLY A 791 34.01 -2.92 -3.16
C GLY A 791 33.63 -2.34 -1.78
N ALA A 792 34.56 -1.65 -1.11
CA ALA A 792 34.28 -0.98 0.16
C ALA A 792 33.30 0.19 0.00
N ALA A 793 33.48 1.05 -1.02
CA ALA A 793 32.57 2.15 -1.32
C ALA A 793 31.13 1.65 -1.59
N MET A 794 31.01 0.50 -2.26
CA MET A 794 29.73 -0.15 -2.50
C MET A 794 29.02 -0.61 -1.22
N ALA A 795 29.76 -1.18 -0.27
CA ALA A 795 29.20 -1.54 1.03
C ALA A 795 28.71 -0.30 1.80
N PHE A 796 29.51 0.78 1.80
CA PHE A 796 29.12 2.04 2.45
C PHE A 796 27.89 2.70 1.82
N SER A 797 27.75 2.66 0.49
CA SER A 797 26.54 3.16 -0.19
C SER A 797 25.27 2.49 0.35
N SER A 798 25.30 1.16 0.51
CA SER A 798 24.16 0.38 1.03
C SER A 798 23.84 0.74 2.48
N VAL A 799 24.88 0.90 3.32
CA VAL A 799 24.72 1.32 4.73
C VAL A 799 24.14 2.73 4.81
N SER A 800 24.59 3.66 3.98
CA SER A 800 24.10 5.05 3.94
C SER A 800 22.60 5.10 3.60
N VAL A 801 22.17 4.33 2.59
CA VAL A 801 20.77 4.25 2.16
C VAL A 801 19.87 3.70 3.27
N VAL A 802 20.22 2.55 3.86
CA VAL A 802 19.39 1.96 4.93
C VAL A 802 19.37 2.86 6.16
N SER A 803 20.53 3.35 6.60
CA SER A 803 20.61 4.21 7.80
C SER A 803 19.79 5.47 7.62
N ASN A 804 19.77 6.04 6.41
CA ASN A 804 18.92 7.18 6.11
C ASN A 804 17.43 6.80 6.13
N ALA A 805 17.03 5.65 5.57
CA ALA A 805 15.65 5.17 5.65
C ALA A 805 15.16 4.97 7.09
N LEU A 806 16.00 4.40 7.96
CA LEU A 806 15.67 4.17 9.38
C LEU A 806 15.40 5.46 10.18
N ARG A 807 15.81 6.64 9.69
CA ARG A 807 15.47 7.92 10.32
C ARG A 807 13.97 8.19 10.33
N LEU A 808 13.21 7.61 9.39
CA LEU A 808 11.75 7.72 9.34
C LEU A 808 11.08 7.08 10.56
N ARG A 809 11.73 6.14 11.25
CA ARG A 809 11.21 5.54 12.50
C ARG A 809 11.03 6.57 13.61
N ASN A 810 11.83 7.63 13.59
CA ASN A 810 11.79 8.70 14.58
C ASN A 810 10.87 9.86 14.16
N PHE A 811 10.07 9.69 13.10
CA PHE A 811 9.04 10.65 12.72
C PHE A 811 8.06 10.87 13.88
N LYS A 812 7.64 12.12 14.06
CA LYS A 812 6.73 12.56 15.12
C LYS A 812 5.62 13.39 14.51
#